data_AF-E3LIK4-F1
#
_entry.id   AF-E3LIK4-F1
#
_cell.length_a   1.000
_cell.length_b   1.000
_cell.length_c   1.000
_cell.angle_alpha   90.00
_cell.angle_beta   90.00
_cell.angle_gamma   90.00
#
_symmetry.space_group_name_H-M   'P 1'
#
loop_
_entity.id
_entity.type
_entity.pdbx_description
1 polymer ?
#
loop_
_entity_poly.entity_id
_entity_poly.type
_entity_poly.pdbx_seq_one_letter_code
_entity_poly.pdbx_strand_id
1 'polypeptide(L)'
;MDEHSDDEFNNMKLEGEKSVILKINETHEQIIQLLQEKPLETVRLVSRIVHLTLDNNLDIKVCRRSVRALAKHWKNSSYYKKRRFSLEMKFYMHLTTRIIFIRELIDIGEKSFYLNMLPQKLHFYSPNVVKFQKKEYNTAMGIGCNKNGRLGVGSTEEQVDIMTPVNLPNEIKSVNFGANHTIIQLQNLELYGIGKMANFMEGMAGSDEICVTPMKLSFYKQDPAIKTRIIVKEDYTEINDYNMHSSLIIGNADTLRIEKENIRCSGPNWLIDNTRFRKYKNSEVIDSNEVEVDVYDGTKRTINILEDLHWIGKNRKEREMTIFMDGTHVDITKLKCFKWKGSKVFGMIDETIYSGKLLLVPREGEDHQHPDEDVVLMAVMDEVVCLWSFDTFEVSSDGESLIAWSNTPTKQPSPDVNRLDNFRPYESFESFNFQELKNIENFHGHNLLTTFNEICNSFSPRTLGTLYTIAGVPTVTCLIRGMLALIHFLRVDELTGLTEAFVKNVRSDSTLDEAAVKREFDMAMIVGSKIPVLVVKSEYISVERENEMKTTSRDHIFDLMDKVKNLLIKFNSLPLKYRVNRLDTEFGKWIEKILRSCNEGSYEGQNFKNRLIPTDEKYQNNYCIAALKTRIESGDIDGGLERFMIVRVEAVAFVGRHEISPDNPSTGHHRVYWMHTTKFHIKCIDASLLEHIDEEKDVLNLSLVCLDDHSPERFKRLVDSFFVVQNSPFHLSSFEREIDIASATASLPVNETYTVRTLDGIEMKVPKVLFEIFSEFDAARKRNSYVEDTFSLDYSADALKLFLACLLDVRVYYRASIELKMEVYKLAEFVLANHFRDELIRMFLLKAEEKDHAHLGYLMLERPNEMISLIVRHRPDIVFFWKNLPVEQNHLEFIDKLANTIKSDRFNKVGYRMYREIDEPEEPKVEISQEFLLHYICNAKQDSDVIDDFKASLKMLLSKIRQQYNLLKFQS
;
A
#
# COMPACT_ATOMS: atom_id res chain seq x y z
N MET A 1 -64.22 -2.44 4.59
CA MET A 1 -64.26 -3.66 3.75
C MET A 1 -62.86 -4.09 3.32
N ASP A 2 -61.80 -3.36 3.72
CA ASP A 2 -60.40 -3.66 3.38
C ASP A 2 -59.62 -4.41 4.49
N GLU A 3 -60.17 -4.56 5.71
CA GLU A 3 -59.51 -5.31 6.79
C GLU A 3 -59.64 -6.84 6.64
N HIS A 4 -60.64 -7.35 5.92
CA HIS A 4 -60.79 -8.79 5.67
C HIS A 4 -59.92 -9.31 4.51
N SER A 5 -59.47 -8.45 3.60
CA SER A 5 -58.56 -8.87 2.52
C SER A 5 -57.12 -9.02 2.99
N ASP A 6 -56.68 -8.23 3.97
CA ASP A 6 -55.31 -8.29 4.50
C ASP A 6 -55.08 -9.54 5.37
N ASP A 7 -56.11 -9.98 6.11
CA ASP A 7 -56.07 -11.22 6.90
C ASP A 7 -56.12 -12.49 6.03
N GLU A 8 -56.89 -12.50 4.95
CA GLU A 8 -56.87 -13.60 3.96
C GLU A 8 -55.54 -13.63 3.20
N PHE A 9 -54.99 -12.48 2.81
CA PHE A 9 -53.71 -12.40 2.11
C PHE A 9 -52.53 -12.83 3.00
N ASN A 10 -52.52 -12.43 4.28
CA ASN A 10 -51.53 -12.88 5.25
C ASN A 10 -51.66 -14.38 5.56
N ASN A 11 -52.89 -14.92 5.67
CA ASN A 11 -53.10 -16.36 5.87
C ASN A 11 -52.67 -17.19 4.64
N MET A 12 -52.96 -16.74 3.42
CA MET A 12 -52.49 -17.40 2.20
C MET A 12 -50.96 -17.36 2.07
N LYS A 13 -50.32 -16.27 2.46
CA LYS A 13 -48.84 -16.16 2.51
C LYS A 13 -48.24 -17.12 3.53
N LEU A 14 -48.82 -17.22 4.73
CA LEU A 14 -48.43 -18.17 5.78
C LEU A 14 -48.63 -19.64 5.38
N GLU A 15 -49.70 -19.98 4.65
CA GLU A 15 -49.91 -21.33 4.10
C GLU A 15 -48.91 -21.66 2.97
N GLY A 16 -48.59 -20.68 2.11
CA GLY A 16 -47.56 -20.80 1.08
C GLY A 16 -46.18 -21.06 1.68
N GLU A 17 -45.78 -20.29 2.70
CA GLU A 17 -44.51 -20.47 3.42
C GLU A 17 -44.41 -21.86 4.08
N LYS A 18 -45.48 -22.32 4.75
CA LYS A 18 -45.53 -23.67 5.35
C LYS A 18 -45.35 -24.79 4.32
N SER A 19 -45.99 -24.65 3.15
CA SER A 19 -45.86 -25.61 2.05
C SER A 19 -44.42 -25.68 1.49
N VAL A 20 -43.76 -24.53 1.37
CA VAL A 20 -42.36 -24.46 0.91
C VAL A 20 -41.41 -25.05 1.96
N ILE A 21 -41.60 -24.76 3.25
CA ILE A 21 -40.81 -25.34 4.34
C ILE A 21 -40.94 -26.86 4.37
N LEU A 22 -42.14 -27.41 4.13
CA LEU A 22 -42.37 -28.85 4.02
C LEU A 22 -41.53 -29.47 2.89
N LYS A 23 -41.55 -28.87 1.69
CA LYS A 23 -40.73 -29.32 0.55
C LYS A 23 -39.23 -29.25 0.86
N ILE A 24 -38.79 -28.22 1.59
CA ILE A 24 -37.40 -28.10 2.03
C ILE A 24 -37.04 -29.20 3.04
N ASN A 25 -37.94 -29.55 3.98
CA ASN A 25 -37.77 -30.68 4.89
C ASN A 25 -37.64 -32.00 4.13
N GLU A 26 -38.54 -32.28 3.19
CA GLU A 26 -38.50 -33.51 2.38
C GLU A 26 -37.20 -33.62 1.56
N THR A 27 -36.78 -32.51 0.95
CA THR A 27 -35.52 -32.46 0.19
C THR A 27 -34.30 -32.61 1.11
N HIS A 28 -34.36 -32.12 2.35
CA HIS A 28 -33.32 -32.32 3.34
C HIS A 28 -33.13 -33.80 3.69
N GLU A 29 -34.22 -34.53 3.95
CA GLU A 29 -34.14 -35.97 4.23
C GLU A 29 -33.56 -36.75 3.05
N GLN A 30 -33.92 -36.37 1.81
CA GLN A 30 -33.31 -36.94 0.60
C GLN A 30 -31.80 -36.68 0.54
N ILE A 31 -31.34 -35.48 0.93
CA ILE A 31 -29.90 -35.17 1.00
C ILE A 31 -29.21 -36.08 1.99
N ILE A 32 -29.76 -36.29 3.19
CA ILE A 32 -29.14 -37.14 4.22
C ILE A 32 -28.97 -38.58 3.72
N GLN A 33 -29.96 -39.12 3.00
CA GLN A 33 -29.87 -40.45 2.38
C GLN A 33 -28.79 -40.49 1.28
N LEU A 34 -28.82 -39.52 0.36
CA LEU A 34 -27.88 -39.46 -0.77
C LEU A 34 -26.43 -39.20 -0.34
N LEU A 35 -26.19 -38.52 0.79
CA LEU A 35 -24.84 -38.37 1.34
C LEU A 35 -24.18 -39.71 1.72
N GLN A 36 -24.93 -40.82 1.79
CA GLN A 36 -24.38 -42.15 2.03
C GLN A 36 -24.14 -42.92 0.74
N GLU A 37 -25.03 -42.78 -0.24
CA GLU A 37 -25.02 -43.59 -1.46
C GLU A 37 -24.37 -42.89 -2.66
N LYS A 38 -24.74 -41.62 -2.90
CA LYS A 38 -24.31 -40.81 -4.05
C LYS A 38 -24.07 -39.35 -3.67
N PRO A 39 -22.99 -39.07 -2.92
CA PRO A 39 -22.83 -37.77 -2.28
C PRO A 39 -22.75 -36.58 -3.24
N LEU A 40 -22.18 -36.76 -4.44
CA LEU A 40 -22.07 -35.70 -5.43
C LEU A 40 -23.43 -35.20 -5.95
N GLU A 41 -24.48 -36.03 -5.98
CA GLU A 41 -25.82 -35.62 -6.45
C GLU A 41 -26.47 -34.59 -5.51
N THR A 42 -26.04 -34.55 -4.24
CA THR A 42 -26.59 -33.65 -3.21
C THR A 42 -26.31 -32.18 -3.48
N VAL A 43 -25.25 -31.86 -4.24
CA VAL A 43 -24.84 -30.49 -4.57
C VAL A 43 -25.99 -29.71 -5.23
N ARG A 44 -26.70 -30.34 -6.17
CA ARG A 44 -27.84 -29.74 -6.87
C ARG A 44 -29.03 -29.51 -5.93
N LEU A 45 -29.29 -30.47 -5.03
CA LEU A 45 -30.39 -30.39 -4.08
C LEU A 45 -30.15 -29.29 -3.04
N VAL A 46 -28.93 -29.17 -2.53
CA VAL A 46 -28.55 -28.08 -1.62
C VAL A 46 -28.72 -26.72 -2.30
N SER A 47 -28.25 -26.58 -3.55
CA SER A 47 -28.46 -25.37 -4.34
C SER A 47 -29.94 -25.02 -4.47
N ARG A 48 -30.78 -26.02 -4.80
CA ARG A 48 -32.24 -25.86 -4.90
C ARG A 48 -32.88 -25.41 -3.60
N ILE A 49 -32.48 -25.98 -2.45
CA ILE A 49 -33.00 -25.56 -1.13
C ILE A 49 -32.66 -24.10 -0.87
N VAL A 50 -31.43 -23.66 -1.14
CA VAL A 50 -31.03 -22.26 -0.95
C VAL A 50 -31.86 -21.33 -1.83
N HIS A 51 -32.09 -21.69 -3.10
CA HIS A 51 -32.96 -20.92 -3.99
C HIS A 51 -34.39 -20.84 -3.50
N LEU A 52 -35.00 -21.97 -3.12
CA LEU A 52 -36.36 -21.98 -2.57
C LEU A 52 -36.46 -21.09 -1.31
N THR A 53 -35.41 -21.06 -0.50
CA THR A 53 -35.33 -20.20 0.69
C THR A 53 -35.25 -18.73 0.30
N LEU A 54 -34.40 -18.38 -0.67
CA LEU A 54 -34.21 -17.02 -1.17
C LEU A 54 -35.47 -16.49 -1.88
N ASP A 55 -36.02 -17.25 -2.82
CA ASP A 55 -37.17 -16.87 -3.66
C ASP A 55 -38.46 -16.65 -2.83
N ASN A 56 -38.55 -17.26 -1.65
CA ASN A 56 -39.67 -17.13 -0.72
C ASN A 56 -39.33 -16.27 0.51
N ASN A 57 -38.19 -15.57 0.52
CA ASN A 57 -37.73 -14.71 1.61
C ASN A 57 -37.78 -15.36 3.00
N LEU A 58 -37.36 -16.62 3.08
CA LEU A 58 -37.34 -17.39 4.33
C LEU A 58 -36.04 -17.15 5.11
N ASP A 59 -36.08 -17.37 6.43
CA ASP A 59 -34.89 -17.28 7.30
C ASP A 59 -33.80 -18.26 6.84
N ILE A 60 -32.54 -17.78 6.80
CA ILE A 60 -31.35 -18.56 6.42
C ILE A 60 -31.21 -19.87 7.23
N LYS A 61 -31.71 -19.92 8.46
CA LYS A 61 -31.73 -21.13 9.31
C LYS A 61 -32.41 -22.32 8.63
N VAL A 62 -33.40 -22.06 7.76
CA VAL A 62 -34.16 -23.10 7.04
C VAL A 62 -33.26 -23.90 6.09
N CYS A 63 -32.39 -23.23 5.32
CA CYS A 63 -31.45 -23.89 4.41
C CYS A 63 -30.15 -24.31 5.09
N ARG A 64 -29.74 -23.62 6.16
CA ARG A 64 -28.45 -23.81 6.85
C ARG A 64 -28.18 -25.27 7.22
N ARG A 65 -29.16 -26.00 7.72
CA ARG A 65 -28.98 -27.42 8.10
C ARG A 65 -28.56 -28.32 6.93
N SER A 66 -29.06 -28.07 5.72
CA SER A 66 -28.74 -28.85 4.52
C SER A 66 -27.34 -28.52 4.02
N VAL A 67 -26.99 -27.24 4.03
CA VAL A 67 -25.64 -26.79 3.70
C VAL A 67 -24.61 -27.34 4.70
N ARG A 68 -24.93 -27.29 6.00
CA ARG A 68 -24.08 -27.84 7.07
C ARG A 68 -23.88 -29.35 6.95
N ALA A 69 -24.91 -30.10 6.58
CA ALA A 69 -24.81 -31.54 6.35
C ALA A 69 -23.80 -31.86 5.23
N LEU A 70 -23.90 -31.14 4.11
CA LEU A 70 -22.93 -31.25 3.01
C LEU A 70 -21.52 -30.84 3.45
N ALA A 71 -21.37 -29.73 4.19
CA ALA A 71 -20.09 -29.26 4.69
C ALA A 71 -19.40 -30.27 5.61
N LYS A 72 -20.15 -30.91 6.52
CA LYS A 72 -19.64 -31.98 7.39
C LYS A 72 -19.20 -33.21 6.60
N HIS A 73 -19.95 -33.61 5.58
CA HIS A 73 -19.57 -34.72 4.72
C HIS A 73 -18.32 -34.39 3.91
N TRP A 74 -18.26 -33.19 3.32
CA TRP A 74 -17.12 -32.70 2.56
C TRP A 74 -15.84 -32.69 3.40
N LYS A 75 -15.91 -32.16 4.64
CA LYS A 75 -14.78 -32.12 5.58
C LYS A 75 -14.13 -33.48 5.80
N ASN A 76 -14.95 -34.53 5.93
CA ASN A 76 -14.51 -35.91 6.19
C ASN A 76 -14.20 -36.71 4.91
N SER A 77 -14.35 -36.10 3.73
CA SER A 77 -14.04 -36.74 2.45
C SER A 77 -12.54 -36.70 2.14
N SER A 78 -12.07 -37.59 1.26
CA SER A 78 -10.69 -37.57 0.78
C SER A 78 -10.37 -36.30 -0.02
N TYR A 79 -9.08 -36.05 -0.27
CA TYR A 79 -8.62 -34.94 -1.10
C TYR A 79 -9.24 -34.97 -2.51
N TYR A 80 -9.29 -36.14 -3.16
CA TYR A 80 -9.89 -36.24 -4.49
C TYR A 80 -11.39 -35.98 -4.48
N LYS A 81 -12.11 -36.51 -3.48
CA LYS A 81 -13.55 -36.31 -3.37
C LYS A 81 -13.89 -34.86 -3.03
N LYS A 82 -13.11 -34.19 -2.16
CA LYS A 82 -13.22 -32.74 -1.91
C LYS A 82 -13.06 -31.93 -3.20
N ARG A 83 -12.11 -32.31 -4.07
CA ARG A 83 -11.93 -31.72 -5.41
C ARG A 83 -13.13 -31.97 -6.31
N ARG A 84 -13.66 -33.20 -6.37
CA ARG A 84 -14.86 -33.52 -7.15
C ARG A 84 -16.07 -32.72 -6.70
N PHE A 85 -16.34 -32.61 -5.40
CA PHE A 85 -17.36 -31.72 -4.87
C PHE A 85 -17.17 -30.28 -5.33
N SER A 86 -15.94 -29.77 -5.25
CA SER A 86 -15.62 -28.40 -5.70
C SER A 86 -15.95 -28.20 -7.18
N LEU A 87 -15.70 -29.19 -8.04
CA LEU A 87 -16.09 -29.15 -9.45
C LEU A 87 -17.62 -29.14 -9.62
N GLU A 88 -18.34 -30.04 -8.95
CA GLU A 88 -19.81 -30.09 -9.00
C GLU A 88 -20.43 -28.77 -8.50
N MET A 89 -19.90 -28.20 -7.41
CA MET A 89 -20.35 -26.92 -6.86
C MET A 89 -20.18 -25.78 -7.87
N LYS A 90 -19.06 -25.74 -8.61
CA LYS A 90 -18.85 -24.74 -9.67
C LYS A 90 -19.89 -24.83 -10.78
N PHE A 91 -20.41 -26.03 -11.07
CA PHE A 91 -21.40 -26.24 -12.14
C PHE A 91 -22.84 -26.00 -11.67
N TYR A 92 -23.20 -26.40 -10.45
CA TYR A 92 -24.59 -26.45 -10.01
C TYR A 92 -24.96 -25.48 -8.89
N MET A 93 -23.99 -24.89 -8.18
CA MET A 93 -24.26 -23.93 -7.13
C MET A 93 -24.08 -22.49 -7.60
N HIS A 94 -25.07 -21.66 -7.30
CA HIS A 94 -24.93 -20.22 -7.43
C HIS A 94 -23.91 -19.67 -6.42
N LEU A 95 -23.40 -18.46 -6.65
CA LEU A 95 -22.37 -17.87 -5.80
C LEU A 95 -22.85 -17.72 -4.35
N THR A 96 -24.10 -17.31 -4.14
CA THR A 96 -24.77 -17.22 -2.83
C THR A 96 -24.68 -18.53 -2.04
N THR A 97 -25.07 -19.66 -2.64
CA THR A 97 -24.98 -20.99 -2.02
C THR A 97 -23.54 -21.35 -1.65
N ARG A 98 -22.56 -21.01 -2.49
CA ARG A 98 -21.14 -21.28 -2.22
C ARG A 98 -20.57 -20.42 -1.09
N ILE A 99 -21.00 -19.16 -0.98
CA ILE A 99 -20.63 -18.31 0.16
C ILE A 99 -21.18 -18.91 1.46
N ILE A 100 -22.45 -19.34 1.47
CA ILE A 100 -23.04 -19.99 2.66
C ILE A 100 -22.30 -21.29 2.99
N PHE A 101 -21.93 -22.09 1.98
CA PHE A 101 -21.14 -23.30 2.18
C PHE A 101 -19.78 -23.02 2.83
N ILE A 102 -19.06 -21.99 2.38
CA ILE A 102 -17.81 -21.55 3.00
C ILE A 102 -18.02 -21.10 4.45
N ARG A 103 -19.08 -20.31 4.71
CA ARG A 103 -19.43 -19.90 6.07
C ARG A 103 -19.70 -21.11 6.98
N GLU A 104 -20.38 -22.13 6.47
CA GLU A 104 -20.60 -23.37 7.23
C GLU A 104 -19.33 -24.18 7.44
N LEU A 105 -18.39 -24.21 6.49
CA LEU A 105 -17.07 -24.84 6.68
C LEU A 105 -16.30 -24.19 7.83
N ILE A 106 -16.30 -22.86 7.88
CA ILE A 106 -15.66 -22.09 8.95
C ILE A 106 -16.35 -22.37 10.30
N ASP A 107 -17.69 -22.39 10.33
CA ASP A 107 -18.46 -22.64 11.54
C ASP A 107 -18.25 -24.05 12.12
N ILE A 108 -17.97 -25.05 11.28
CA ILE A 108 -17.57 -26.41 11.72
C ILE A 108 -16.06 -26.55 12.01
N GLY A 109 -15.32 -25.44 12.01
CA GLY A 109 -13.90 -25.36 12.33
C GLY A 109 -12.98 -25.93 11.24
N GLU A 110 -13.39 -25.90 9.97
CA GLU A 110 -12.48 -26.20 8.85
C GLU A 110 -11.58 -24.99 8.57
N LYS A 111 -10.26 -25.22 8.61
CA LYS A 111 -9.24 -24.16 8.45
C LYS A 111 -8.61 -24.12 7.05
N SER A 112 -8.80 -25.17 6.25
CA SER A 112 -8.25 -25.28 4.91
C SER A 112 -9.33 -25.65 3.89
N PHE A 113 -9.51 -24.81 2.88
CA PHE A 113 -10.39 -25.07 1.73
C PHE A 113 -10.03 -24.13 0.58
N TYR A 114 -10.42 -24.53 -0.63
CA TYR A 114 -9.97 -23.86 -1.86
C TYR A 114 -10.90 -22.70 -2.22
N LEU A 115 -10.45 -21.45 -2.08
CA LEU A 115 -11.26 -20.27 -2.45
C LEU A 115 -11.62 -20.26 -3.93
N ASN A 116 -10.83 -20.94 -4.75
CA ASN A 116 -11.11 -21.20 -6.16
C ASN A 116 -12.38 -22.02 -6.42
N MET A 117 -13.14 -22.47 -5.40
CA MET A 117 -14.50 -22.98 -5.56
C MET A 117 -15.55 -21.88 -5.87
N LEU A 118 -15.24 -20.61 -5.58
CA LEU A 118 -16.11 -19.43 -5.79
C LEU A 118 -16.36 -19.00 -7.26
N PRO A 119 -15.40 -19.04 -8.20
CA PRO A 119 -15.66 -18.69 -9.59
C PRO A 119 -16.53 -19.72 -10.34
N GLN A 120 -17.29 -19.28 -11.34
CA GLN A 120 -18.05 -20.13 -12.27
C GLN A 120 -17.21 -20.36 -13.54
N LYS A 121 -17.19 -21.59 -14.10
CA LYS A 121 -16.68 -21.83 -15.46
C LYS A 121 -17.78 -21.54 -16.48
N LEU A 122 -17.49 -20.72 -17.49
CA LEU A 122 -18.19 -20.80 -18.78
C LEU A 122 -17.39 -21.74 -19.71
N HIS A 123 -18.10 -22.70 -20.29
CA HIS A 123 -17.75 -23.68 -21.34
C HIS A 123 -16.28 -24.08 -21.59
N PHE A 124 -16.06 -25.39 -21.68
CA PHE A 124 -14.82 -26.12 -22.01
C PHE A 124 -14.06 -25.68 -23.29
N TYR A 125 -14.60 -24.75 -24.09
CA TYR A 125 -14.00 -24.25 -25.33
C TYR A 125 -13.64 -22.75 -25.31
N SER A 126 -13.82 -22.04 -24.18
CA SER A 126 -13.45 -20.61 -24.10
C SER A 126 -12.03 -20.42 -23.56
N PRO A 127 -11.17 -19.60 -24.20
CA PRO A 127 -9.82 -19.26 -23.76
C PRO A 127 -9.77 -18.33 -22.51
N ASN A 128 -10.87 -18.19 -21.76
CA ASN A 128 -10.97 -17.21 -20.69
C ASN A 128 -11.45 -17.89 -19.41
N VAL A 129 -10.54 -18.17 -18.49
CA VAL A 129 -10.92 -18.72 -17.19
C VAL A 129 -11.07 -17.60 -16.18
N VAL A 130 -12.16 -17.63 -15.43
CA VAL A 130 -12.49 -16.61 -14.46
C VAL A 130 -11.95 -17.04 -13.09
N LYS A 131 -11.09 -16.23 -12.47
CA LYS A 131 -10.59 -16.43 -11.11
C LYS A 131 -11.12 -15.36 -10.17
N PHE A 132 -11.26 -15.69 -8.89
CA PHE A 132 -11.48 -14.69 -7.86
C PHE A 132 -10.21 -13.85 -7.72
N GLN A 133 -10.31 -12.54 -7.96
CA GLN A 133 -9.20 -11.61 -7.81
C GLN A 133 -8.98 -11.35 -6.32
N LYS A 134 -7.99 -12.04 -5.75
CA LYS A 134 -7.35 -11.63 -4.51
C LYS A 134 -6.70 -10.26 -4.76
N LYS A 135 -6.89 -9.35 -3.81
CA LYS A 135 -6.37 -8.00 -3.91
C LYS A 135 -5.04 -7.95 -3.17
N GLU A 136 -4.08 -7.24 -3.73
CA GLU A 136 -2.85 -6.93 -3.01
C GLU A 136 -3.23 -6.17 -1.73
N TYR A 137 -2.76 -6.68 -0.60
CA TYR A 137 -2.98 -6.05 0.68
C TYR A 137 -1.68 -5.43 1.16
N ASN A 138 -1.68 -4.09 1.26
CA ASN A 138 -0.47 -3.31 1.53
C ASN A 138 -0.01 -3.39 3.00
N THR A 139 -0.51 -4.34 3.77
CA THR A 139 -0.19 -4.55 5.18
C THR A 139 0.14 -6.02 5.37
N ALA A 140 1.12 -6.33 6.22
CA ALA A 140 1.43 -7.71 6.54
C ALA A 140 0.24 -8.38 7.23
N MET A 141 0.11 -9.70 7.07
CA MET A 141 -0.88 -10.49 7.80
C MET A 141 -0.22 -11.66 8.52
N GLY A 142 -0.60 -11.87 9.78
CA GLY A 142 -0.16 -12.98 10.62
C GLY A 142 -1.27 -14.01 10.85
N ILE A 143 -0.90 -15.29 10.93
CA ILE A 143 -1.77 -16.41 11.31
C ILE A 143 -0.97 -17.45 12.11
N GLY A 144 -1.63 -18.17 13.01
CA GLY A 144 -1.06 -19.30 13.75
C GLY A 144 -0.82 -19.01 15.23
N CYS A 145 0.20 -19.66 15.81
CA CYS A 145 0.52 -19.53 17.23
C CYS A 145 0.99 -18.10 17.57
N ASN A 146 0.27 -17.47 18.49
CA ASN A 146 0.52 -16.12 18.98
C ASN A 146 0.91 -16.08 20.46
N LYS A 147 1.45 -17.19 20.99
CA LYS A 147 2.05 -17.21 22.33
C LYS A 147 3.09 -16.09 22.45
N ASN A 148 3.04 -15.37 23.56
CA ASN A 148 3.80 -14.15 23.84
C ASN A 148 3.50 -12.95 22.91
N GLY A 149 2.43 -12.97 22.11
CA GLY A 149 2.10 -11.89 21.18
C GLY A 149 2.97 -11.85 19.92
N ARG A 150 3.70 -12.92 19.61
CA ARG A 150 4.76 -12.98 18.58
C ARG A 150 4.33 -12.62 17.15
N LEU A 151 3.02 -12.63 16.83
CA LEU A 151 2.52 -12.24 15.51
C LEU A 151 2.34 -10.73 15.33
N GLY A 152 2.20 -9.97 16.43
CA GLY A 152 2.08 -8.51 16.34
C GLY A 152 0.70 -8.02 15.85
N VAL A 153 -0.32 -8.85 16.01
CA VAL A 153 -1.70 -8.58 15.51
C VAL A 153 -2.56 -7.78 16.48
N GLY A 154 -2.00 -7.30 17.60
CA GLY A 154 -2.72 -6.55 18.64
C GLY A 154 -3.59 -7.40 19.57
N SER A 155 -3.45 -8.73 19.53
CA SER A 155 -4.20 -9.67 20.37
C SER A 155 -3.29 -10.43 21.33
N THR A 156 -3.81 -10.74 22.52
CA THR A 156 -3.19 -11.62 23.52
C THR A 156 -3.65 -13.08 23.40
N GLU A 157 -4.56 -13.39 22.47
CA GLU A 157 -4.98 -14.77 22.22
C GLU A 157 -3.78 -15.62 21.79
N GLU A 158 -3.64 -16.82 22.34
CA GLU A 158 -2.50 -17.70 22.05
C GLU A 158 -2.51 -18.25 20.62
N GLN A 159 -3.63 -18.15 19.92
CA GLN A 159 -3.84 -18.71 18.58
C GLN A 159 -4.66 -17.72 17.74
N VAL A 160 -4.19 -17.45 16.53
CA VAL A 160 -4.86 -16.61 15.53
C VAL A 160 -5.24 -17.50 14.36
N ASP A 161 -6.54 -17.73 14.18
CA ASP A 161 -7.05 -18.72 13.22
C ASP A 161 -7.40 -18.14 11.85
N ILE A 162 -7.32 -16.82 11.70
CA ILE A 162 -7.61 -16.08 10.46
C ILE A 162 -6.46 -15.12 10.21
N MET A 163 -6.05 -14.95 8.96
CA MET A 163 -5.07 -13.94 8.56
C MET A 163 -5.46 -12.56 9.08
N THR A 164 -4.69 -12.04 10.04
CA THR A 164 -4.99 -10.81 10.77
C THR A 164 -3.90 -9.76 10.50
N PRO A 165 -4.25 -8.48 10.26
CA PRO A 165 -3.27 -7.45 9.95
C PRO A 165 -2.20 -7.24 11.05
N VAL A 166 -0.95 -7.05 10.62
CA VAL A 166 0.17 -6.60 11.46
C VAL A 166 0.45 -5.14 11.11
N ASN A 167 0.08 -4.22 12.01
CA ASN A 167 0.13 -2.77 11.74
C ASN A 167 1.58 -2.25 11.80
N LEU A 168 2.11 -1.82 10.64
CA LEU A 168 3.47 -1.28 10.51
C LEU A 168 3.45 0.06 9.75
N PRO A 169 4.39 0.97 10.03
CA PRO A 169 4.43 2.31 9.44
C PRO A 169 5.32 2.42 8.19
N ASN A 170 5.87 1.31 7.67
CA ASN A 170 6.54 1.20 6.37
C ASN A 170 6.40 -0.21 5.79
N GLU A 171 6.74 -0.36 4.51
CA GLU A 171 6.78 -1.64 3.79
C GLU A 171 7.83 -2.57 4.41
N ILE A 172 7.52 -3.86 4.45
CA ILE A 172 8.44 -4.87 4.98
C ILE A 172 9.54 -5.16 3.97
N LYS A 173 10.77 -5.25 4.48
CA LYS A 173 11.94 -5.77 3.76
C LYS A 173 12.23 -7.22 4.14
N SER A 174 12.20 -7.54 5.44
CA SER A 174 12.34 -8.90 5.93
C SER A 174 11.64 -9.10 7.27
N VAL A 175 11.20 -10.33 7.52
CA VAL A 175 10.69 -10.79 8.81
C VAL A 175 11.64 -11.87 9.32
N ASN A 176 12.08 -11.77 10.56
CA ASN A 176 12.92 -12.78 11.21
C ASN A 176 12.15 -13.31 12.41
N PHE A 177 11.80 -14.59 12.33
CA PHE A 177 10.81 -15.22 13.20
C PHE A 177 11.48 -16.13 14.23
N GLY A 178 11.22 -15.90 15.51
CA GLY A 178 11.70 -16.72 16.62
C GLY A 178 10.59 -17.50 17.30
N ALA A 179 10.96 -18.25 18.34
CA ALA A 179 10.00 -18.99 19.15
C ALA A 179 9.22 -18.09 20.12
N ASN A 180 9.74 -16.92 20.52
CA ASN A 180 9.07 -16.06 21.51
C ASN A 180 8.92 -14.61 21.06
N HIS A 181 9.57 -14.23 19.96
CA HIS A 181 9.56 -12.87 19.43
C HIS A 181 9.86 -12.87 17.93
N THR A 182 9.54 -11.76 17.30
CA THR A 182 9.70 -11.51 15.86
C THR A 182 10.38 -10.16 15.68
N ILE A 183 11.36 -10.11 14.79
CA ILE A 183 12.00 -8.85 14.36
C ILE A 183 11.63 -8.58 12.92
N ILE A 184 10.98 -7.44 12.68
CA ILE A 184 10.60 -6.98 11.36
C ILE A 184 11.53 -5.85 10.94
N GLN A 185 12.14 -5.98 9.78
CA GLN A 185 12.91 -4.92 9.14
C GLN A 185 12.08 -4.31 8.03
N LEU A 186 11.98 -2.99 8.02
CA LEU A 186 11.28 -2.23 7.02
C LEU A 186 12.19 -1.77 5.86
N GLN A 187 11.62 -1.32 4.75
CA GLN A 187 12.37 -0.83 3.58
C GLN A 187 13.21 0.41 3.88
N ASN A 188 12.75 1.27 4.81
CA ASN A 188 13.51 2.40 5.34
C ASN A 188 14.63 1.99 6.33
N LEU A 189 14.91 0.68 6.45
CA LEU A 189 15.93 0.07 7.31
C LEU A 189 15.66 0.17 8.82
N GLU A 190 14.47 0.61 9.23
CA GLU A 190 14.06 0.60 10.64
C GLU A 190 13.70 -0.81 11.10
N LEU A 191 13.96 -1.09 12.39
CA LEU A 191 13.63 -2.37 13.03
C LEU A 191 12.47 -2.22 14.01
N TYR A 192 11.59 -3.21 14.00
CA TYR A 192 10.46 -3.34 14.91
C TYR A 192 10.53 -4.70 15.59
N GLY A 193 10.36 -4.71 16.91
CA GLY A 193 10.28 -5.92 17.73
C GLY A 193 8.84 -6.20 18.17
N ILE A 194 8.51 -7.49 18.24
CA ILE A 194 7.20 -8.02 18.63
C ILE A 194 7.44 -9.23 19.53
N GLY A 195 6.61 -9.45 20.54
CA GLY A 195 6.69 -10.63 21.40
C GLY A 195 7.34 -10.34 22.76
N LYS A 196 8.08 -11.30 23.32
CA LYS A 196 8.76 -11.15 24.62
C LYS A 196 9.85 -10.08 24.58
N MET A 197 9.66 -8.98 25.31
CA MET A 197 10.50 -7.78 25.21
C MET A 197 11.93 -8.00 25.70
N ALA A 198 12.13 -8.89 26.67
CA ALA A 198 13.46 -9.25 27.19
C ALA A 198 14.45 -9.72 26.09
N ASN A 199 13.93 -10.22 24.96
CA ASN A 199 14.73 -10.81 23.89
C ASN A 199 15.17 -9.80 22.81
N PHE A 200 14.66 -8.57 22.83
CA PHE A 200 14.94 -7.57 21.78
C PHE A 200 14.99 -6.12 22.25
N MET A 201 14.61 -5.82 23.50
CA MET A 201 14.62 -4.47 24.05
C MET A 201 15.66 -4.35 25.18
N GLU A 202 16.53 -3.35 25.08
CA GLU A 202 17.51 -3.02 26.11
C GLU A 202 16.81 -2.68 27.45
N GLY A 203 17.37 -3.18 28.56
CA GLY A 203 16.91 -2.88 29.91
C GLY A 203 15.81 -3.81 30.43
N MET A 204 15.27 -4.69 29.59
CA MET A 204 14.18 -5.61 29.94
C MET A 204 14.66 -6.98 30.46
N ALA A 205 15.82 -7.02 31.12
CA ALA A 205 16.41 -8.26 31.62
C ALA A 205 15.46 -9.04 32.55
N GLY A 206 15.15 -10.28 32.21
CA GLY A 206 14.26 -11.14 33.02
C GLY A 206 12.79 -10.69 33.05
N SER A 207 12.39 -9.72 32.23
CA SER A 207 10.99 -9.28 32.12
C SER A 207 10.13 -10.31 31.38
N ASP A 208 8.91 -10.49 31.86
CA ASP A 208 7.86 -11.26 31.16
C ASP A 208 6.90 -10.36 30.36
N GLU A 209 7.20 -9.07 30.24
CA GLU A 209 6.43 -8.15 29.40
C GLU A 209 6.46 -8.57 27.93
N ILE A 210 5.29 -8.50 27.30
CA ILE A 210 5.08 -8.83 25.90
C ILE A 210 4.56 -7.63 25.13
N CYS A 211 5.01 -7.51 23.88
CA CYS A 211 4.52 -6.51 22.96
C CYS A 211 3.67 -7.19 21.88
N VAL A 212 2.35 -6.97 21.92
CA VAL A 212 1.38 -7.57 20.98
C VAL A 212 1.22 -6.79 19.68
N THR A 213 1.86 -5.62 19.56
CA THR A 213 1.92 -4.79 18.36
C THR A 213 3.37 -4.45 18.04
N PRO A 214 3.76 -4.19 16.78
CA PRO A 214 5.16 -3.87 16.46
C PRO A 214 5.66 -2.61 17.17
N MET A 215 6.81 -2.72 17.85
CA MET A 215 7.44 -1.62 18.57
C MET A 215 8.78 -1.24 17.93
N LYS A 216 8.95 0.04 17.60
CA LYS A 216 10.18 0.56 16.99
C LYS A 216 11.38 0.41 17.94
N LEU A 217 12.47 -0.17 17.45
CA LEU A 217 13.74 -0.31 18.18
C LEU A 217 14.59 0.96 18.01
N SER A 218 14.28 2.01 18.77
CA SER A 218 14.90 3.34 18.64
C SER A 218 16.41 3.39 18.93
N PHE A 219 16.94 2.40 19.65
CA PHE A 219 18.38 2.27 19.92
C PHE A 219 19.20 1.82 18.69
N TYR A 220 18.54 1.41 17.61
CA TYR A 220 19.18 0.90 16.40
C TYR A 220 18.93 1.84 15.20
N LYS A 221 20.00 2.17 14.47
CA LYS A 221 19.95 2.87 13.19
C LYS A 221 20.94 2.24 12.22
N GLN A 222 20.44 1.59 11.17
CA GLN A 222 21.27 0.92 10.18
C GLN A 222 22.03 1.94 9.31
N ASP A 223 23.31 1.68 9.05
CA ASP A 223 24.06 2.36 7.99
C ASP A 223 23.63 1.78 6.61
N PRO A 224 23.11 2.61 5.68
CA PRO A 224 22.70 2.15 4.35
C PRO A 224 23.80 1.43 3.55
N ALA A 225 25.09 1.68 3.86
CA ALA A 225 26.22 1.03 3.22
C ALA A 225 26.46 -0.42 3.72
N ILE A 226 25.82 -0.83 4.81
CA ILE A 226 26.06 -2.12 5.48
C ILE A 226 24.82 -3.02 5.36
N LYS A 227 25.02 -4.23 4.83
CA LYS A 227 23.98 -5.27 4.77
C LYS A 227 23.91 -6.02 6.10
N THR A 228 23.11 -5.52 7.03
CA THR A 228 22.86 -6.15 8.34
C THR A 228 22.16 -7.52 8.19
N ARG A 229 22.65 -8.52 8.93
CA ARG A 229 21.99 -9.83 9.08
C ARG A 229 21.40 -9.97 10.48
N ILE A 230 20.10 -10.24 10.56
CA ILE A 230 19.37 -10.41 11.82
C ILE A 230 19.16 -11.90 12.06
N ILE A 231 19.47 -12.36 13.27
CA ILE A 231 19.27 -13.75 13.70
C ILE A 231 18.39 -13.69 14.95
N VAL A 232 17.26 -14.38 14.89
CA VAL A 232 16.30 -14.46 15.99
C VAL A 232 16.32 -15.87 16.54
N LYS A 233 16.63 -16.01 17.83
CA LYS A 233 16.64 -17.29 18.57
C LYS A 233 15.50 -17.32 19.59
N GLU A 234 15.47 -18.35 20.44
CA GLU A 234 14.38 -18.55 21.40
C GLU A 234 14.32 -17.45 22.47
N ASP A 235 15.47 -17.00 22.94
CA ASP A 235 15.64 -16.10 24.09
C ASP A 235 16.56 -14.89 23.80
N TYR A 236 17.04 -14.75 22.57
CA TYR A 236 17.86 -13.60 22.16
C TYR A 236 17.71 -13.23 20.67
N THR A 237 18.13 -12.01 20.35
CA THR A 237 18.28 -11.45 19.00
C THR A 237 19.73 -11.07 18.77
N GLU A 238 20.29 -11.43 17.63
CA GLU A 238 21.61 -11.02 17.19
C GLU A 238 21.51 -10.22 15.89
N ILE A 239 22.01 -8.99 15.94
CA ILE A 239 22.08 -8.04 14.83
C ILE A 239 23.55 -7.97 14.41
N ASN A 240 23.90 -8.75 13.39
CA ASN A 240 25.25 -8.77 12.84
C ASN A 240 25.54 -7.52 12.03
N ASP A 241 26.79 -7.08 12.08
CA ASP A 241 27.24 -5.84 11.45
C ASP A 241 26.43 -4.63 11.92
N TYR A 242 26.16 -4.57 13.25
CA TYR A 242 25.58 -3.41 13.95
C TYR A 242 26.38 -2.13 13.67
N ASN A 243 27.69 -2.27 13.47
CA ASN A 243 28.56 -1.31 12.78
C ASN A 243 29.59 -2.08 11.93
N MET A 244 30.52 -1.39 11.27
CA MET A 244 31.55 -2.01 10.40
C MET A 244 32.40 -3.13 11.07
N HIS A 245 32.36 -3.26 12.40
CA HIS A 245 33.27 -4.10 13.17
C HIS A 245 32.63 -4.95 14.29
N SER A 246 31.32 -4.88 14.53
CA SER A 246 30.72 -5.57 15.69
C SER A 246 29.27 -6.04 15.48
N SER A 247 28.87 -7.08 16.20
CA SER A 247 27.49 -7.57 16.32
C SER A 247 26.85 -7.14 17.63
N LEU A 248 25.56 -6.78 17.61
CA LEU A 248 24.77 -6.46 18.80
C LEU A 248 23.89 -7.65 19.14
N ILE A 249 23.98 -8.14 20.37
CA ILE A 249 23.16 -9.24 20.88
C ILE A 249 22.29 -8.70 22.01
N ILE A 250 20.99 -8.98 21.98
CA ILE A 250 20.01 -8.56 23.00
C ILE A 250 19.23 -9.80 23.44
N GLY A 251 19.02 -9.97 24.75
CA GLY A 251 18.42 -11.15 25.36
C GLY A 251 19.44 -12.05 26.06
N ASN A 252 19.00 -13.25 26.43
CA ASN A 252 19.81 -14.19 27.19
C ASN A 252 20.60 -15.11 26.25
N ALA A 253 21.61 -14.56 25.55
CA ALA A 253 22.53 -15.43 24.84
C ALA A 253 23.39 -16.20 25.85
N ASP A 254 23.49 -17.53 25.71
CA ASP A 254 24.40 -18.38 26.50
C ASP A 254 25.81 -17.76 26.53
N THR A 255 26.13 -17.08 27.64
CA THR A 255 27.41 -16.37 27.84
C THR A 255 28.62 -17.29 27.76
N LEU A 256 28.41 -18.62 27.78
CA LEU A 256 29.42 -19.65 27.64
C LEU A 256 30.02 -19.77 26.22
N ARG A 257 29.40 -19.17 25.19
CA ARG A 257 29.88 -19.27 23.79
C ARG A 257 30.72 -18.09 23.31
N ILE A 258 30.71 -16.97 24.04
CA ILE A 258 31.43 -15.74 23.65
C ILE A 258 32.63 -15.57 24.58
N GLU A 259 33.84 -15.63 24.04
CA GLU A 259 35.06 -15.40 24.80
C GLU A 259 35.01 -13.98 25.39
N LYS A 260 35.22 -13.85 26.72
CA LYS A 260 35.15 -12.55 27.42
C LYS A 260 36.03 -11.47 26.79
N GLU A 261 37.10 -11.87 26.12
CA GLU A 261 38.05 -10.99 25.44
C GLU A 261 37.46 -10.29 24.19
N ASN A 262 36.38 -10.82 23.61
CA ASN A 262 35.72 -10.27 22.43
C ASN A 262 34.54 -9.34 22.76
N ILE A 263 34.12 -9.26 24.03
CA ILE A 263 33.02 -8.39 24.47
C ILE A 263 33.55 -6.96 24.58
N ARG A 264 33.06 -6.06 23.73
CA ARG A 264 33.45 -4.64 23.75
C ARG A 264 32.73 -3.87 24.85
N CYS A 265 31.45 -4.14 25.03
CA CYS A 265 30.61 -3.57 26.08
C CYS A 265 29.37 -4.43 26.27
N SER A 266 28.75 -4.33 27.45
CA SER A 266 27.52 -5.05 27.79
C SER A 266 26.66 -4.22 28.72
N GLY A 267 25.35 -4.40 28.63
CA GLY A 267 24.35 -3.85 29.55
C GLY A 267 23.56 -4.96 30.26
N PRO A 268 22.39 -4.64 30.84
CA PRO A 268 21.60 -5.57 31.64
C PRO A 268 21.16 -6.85 30.91
N ASN A 269 20.86 -6.76 29.60
CA ASN A 269 20.45 -7.87 28.74
C ASN A 269 20.96 -7.71 27.30
N TRP A 270 22.09 -7.05 27.09
CA TRP A 270 22.67 -6.93 25.76
C TRP A 270 24.19 -6.87 25.82
N LEU A 271 24.85 -7.19 24.72
CA LEU A 271 26.29 -7.04 24.56
C LEU A 271 26.68 -6.74 23.12
N ILE A 272 27.85 -6.13 22.94
CA ILE A 272 28.47 -5.91 21.63
C ILE A 272 29.71 -6.79 21.53
N ASP A 273 29.70 -7.68 20.54
CA ASP A 273 30.79 -8.60 20.22
C ASP A 273 31.62 -8.06 19.04
N ASN A 274 32.95 -8.06 19.20
CA ASN A 274 33.93 -7.62 18.20
C ASN A 274 34.36 -8.73 17.22
N THR A 275 33.84 -9.95 17.33
CA THR A 275 34.20 -11.00 16.37
C THR A 275 33.69 -10.65 14.97
N ARG A 276 34.62 -10.30 14.07
CA ARG A 276 34.36 -10.34 12.62
C ARG A 276 33.86 -11.73 12.27
N PHE A 277 32.91 -11.83 11.35
CA PHE A 277 32.42 -13.08 10.75
C PHE A 277 33.58 -13.95 10.21
N ARG A 278 34.24 -14.72 11.08
CA ARG A 278 35.34 -15.65 10.74
C ARG A 278 34.85 -17.09 10.57
N LYS A 279 33.54 -17.30 10.44
CA LYS A 279 32.91 -18.65 10.36
C LYS A 279 32.15 -18.99 9.08
N TYR A 280 32.19 -18.18 8.02
CA TYR A 280 31.53 -18.54 6.74
C TYR A 280 32.37 -18.26 5.48
N LYS A 281 33.70 -18.34 5.56
CA LYS A 281 34.54 -18.63 4.40
C LYS A 281 35.09 -20.04 4.57
N ASN A 282 34.79 -20.89 3.59
CA ASN A 282 35.07 -22.32 3.52
C ASN A 282 33.99 -23.23 4.12
N SER A 283 32.80 -23.15 3.54
CA SER A 283 32.14 -24.35 3.07
C SER A 283 31.11 -23.97 2.01
N GLU A 284 31.39 -24.22 0.73
CA GLU A 284 30.35 -24.66 -0.22
C GLU A 284 29.88 -26.05 0.22
N VAL A 285 29.45 -26.19 1.47
CA VAL A 285 28.66 -27.32 1.91
C VAL A 285 27.26 -26.88 1.58
N ILE A 286 26.66 -27.59 0.63
CA ILE A 286 25.23 -27.55 0.37
C ILE A 286 24.57 -27.68 1.75
N ASP A 287 23.91 -26.63 2.25
CA ASP A 287 23.39 -26.53 3.61
C ASP A 287 22.18 -27.48 3.72
N SER A 288 22.47 -28.77 3.91
CA SER A 288 21.45 -29.80 4.07
C SER A 288 21.03 -29.83 5.53
N ASN A 289 19.75 -29.64 5.80
CA ASN A 289 19.23 -29.78 7.16
C ASN A 289 18.59 -31.16 7.34
N GLU A 290 18.86 -31.79 8.49
CA GLU A 290 18.25 -33.05 8.87
C GLU A 290 16.80 -32.83 9.35
N VAL A 291 15.87 -33.57 8.74
CA VAL A 291 14.43 -33.45 8.98
C VAL A 291 13.83 -34.81 9.24
N GLU A 292 13.12 -34.95 10.35
CA GLU A 292 12.31 -36.14 10.63
C GLU A 292 10.99 -36.05 9.86
N VAL A 293 10.74 -37.01 8.96
CA VAL A 293 9.51 -37.09 8.17
C VAL A 293 8.80 -38.42 8.41
N ASP A 294 7.47 -38.39 8.28
CA ASP A 294 6.65 -39.60 8.37
C ASP A 294 6.85 -40.45 7.10
N VAL A 295 6.75 -41.76 7.25
CA VAL A 295 6.85 -42.75 6.17
C VAL A 295 5.51 -43.45 6.02
N TYR A 296 5.15 -43.84 4.80
CA TYR A 296 3.92 -44.58 4.49
C TYR A 296 3.69 -45.85 5.33
N ASP A 297 4.74 -46.44 5.90
CA ASP A 297 4.69 -47.63 6.77
C ASP A 297 4.39 -47.29 8.25
N GLY A 298 4.15 -46.01 8.57
CA GLY A 298 3.88 -45.52 9.92
C GLY A 298 5.13 -45.27 10.76
N THR A 299 6.33 -45.49 10.20
CA THR A 299 7.60 -45.13 10.85
C THR A 299 7.98 -43.68 10.56
N LYS A 300 9.01 -43.19 11.25
CA LYS A 300 9.64 -41.90 10.96
C LYS A 300 11.06 -42.11 10.49
N ARG A 301 11.51 -41.29 9.54
CA ARG A 301 12.88 -41.32 9.02
C ARG A 301 13.45 -39.92 8.95
N THR A 302 14.73 -39.80 9.30
CA THR A 302 15.49 -38.56 9.10
C THR A 302 16.01 -38.51 7.67
N ILE A 303 15.74 -37.41 6.97
CA ILE A 303 16.25 -37.13 5.62
C ILE A 303 16.94 -35.78 5.58
N ASN A 304 17.79 -35.59 4.58
CA ASN A 304 18.46 -34.32 4.32
C ASN A 304 17.72 -33.56 3.22
N ILE A 305 17.21 -32.38 3.56
CA ILE A 305 16.50 -31.50 2.62
C ILE A 305 17.40 -30.31 2.30
N LEU A 306 17.47 -29.98 1.01
CA LEU A 306 18.22 -28.85 0.48
C LEU A 306 17.33 -27.61 0.34
N GLU A 307 17.94 -26.42 0.34
CA GLU A 307 17.19 -25.16 0.20
C GLU A 307 16.51 -24.99 -1.17
N ASP A 308 16.98 -25.71 -2.19
CA ASP A 308 16.49 -25.68 -3.57
C ASP A 308 15.41 -26.74 -3.86
N LEU A 309 14.75 -27.25 -2.81
CA LEU A 309 13.60 -28.17 -2.90
C LEU A 309 13.93 -29.58 -3.35
N HIS A 310 15.22 -29.91 -3.42
CA HIS A 310 15.71 -31.26 -3.55
C HIS A 310 15.93 -31.90 -2.18
N TRP A 311 15.95 -33.23 -2.16
CA TRP A 311 16.35 -33.99 -0.99
C TRP A 311 17.39 -35.03 -1.35
N ILE A 312 18.26 -35.32 -0.39
CA ILE A 312 19.33 -36.30 -0.54
C ILE A 312 18.82 -37.62 0.04
N GLY A 313 18.63 -38.60 -0.84
CA GLY A 313 18.36 -39.97 -0.42
C GLY A 313 19.58 -40.59 0.26
N LYS A 314 19.42 -41.71 0.99
CA LYS A 314 20.55 -42.41 1.63
C LYS A 314 21.66 -42.81 0.65
N ASN A 315 21.33 -43.01 -0.63
CA ASN A 315 22.29 -43.28 -1.70
C ASN A 315 23.09 -42.04 -2.15
N ARG A 316 22.95 -40.91 -1.44
CA ARG A 316 23.56 -39.60 -1.70
C ARG A 316 23.22 -38.99 -3.07
N LYS A 317 22.17 -39.48 -3.72
CA LYS A 317 21.63 -38.86 -4.94
C LYS A 317 20.59 -37.80 -4.57
N GLU A 318 20.72 -36.67 -5.22
CA GLU A 318 19.76 -35.59 -5.21
C GLU A 318 18.50 -36.00 -5.98
N ARG A 319 17.32 -35.76 -5.40
CA ARG A 319 16.02 -36.11 -5.98
C ARG A 319 15.06 -34.94 -5.82
N GLU A 320 14.25 -34.69 -6.86
CA GLU A 320 13.15 -33.72 -6.83
C GLU A 320 12.05 -34.20 -5.86
N MET A 321 11.40 -33.26 -5.16
CA MET A 321 10.22 -33.52 -4.33
C MET A 321 8.95 -33.46 -5.19
N THR A 322 7.97 -34.34 -4.90
CA THR A 322 6.65 -34.31 -5.56
C THR A 322 5.64 -33.54 -4.72
N ILE A 323 4.96 -32.56 -5.32
CA ILE A 323 4.02 -31.69 -4.60
C ILE A 323 2.60 -31.88 -5.13
N PHE A 324 1.68 -32.11 -4.20
CA PHE A 324 0.24 -32.08 -4.45
C PHE A 324 -0.37 -30.89 -3.71
N MET A 325 -0.96 -29.97 -4.47
CA MET A 325 -1.77 -28.88 -3.93
C MET A 325 -3.22 -29.17 -4.27
N ASP A 326 -4.06 -29.22 -3.24
CA ASP A 326 -5.51 -29.39 -3.41
C ASP A 326 -5.89 -30.68 -4.17
N GLY A 327 -5.07 -31.73 -3.99
CA GLY A 327 -5.20 -33.01 -4.71
C GLY A 327 -4.76 -32.97 -6.18
N THR A 328 -4.05 -31.94 -6.62
CA THR A 328 -3.49 -31.80 -7.97
C THR A 328 -1.96 -31.78 -7.91
N HIS A 329 -1.30 -32.54 -8.77
CA HIS A 329 0.15 -32.51 -8.91
C HIS A 329 0.60 -31.17 -9.50
N VAL A 330 1.64 -30.56 -8.92
CA VAL A 330 2.19 -29.28 -9.36
C VAL A 330 3.70 -29.36 -9.55
N ASP A 331 4.19 -28.81 -10.66
CA ASP A 331 5.63 -28.67 -10.90
C ASP A 331 6.26 -27.69 -9.90
N ILE A 332 7.32 -28.18 -9.25
CA ILE A 332 8.08 -27.47 -8.22
C ILE A 332 8.68 -26.16 -8.72
N THR A 333 8.99 -26.05 -10.02
CA THR A 333 9.53 -24.84 -10.65
C THR A 333 8.56 -23.67 -10.67
N LYS A 334 7.25 -23.93 -10.46
CA LYS A 334 6.21 -22.89 -10.40
C LYS A 334 6.06 -22.23 -9.03
N LEU A 335 6.72 -22.76 -8.00
CA LEU A 335 6.72 -22.17 -6.67
C LEU A 335 7.51 -20.86 -6.67
N LYS A 336 6.84 -19.76 -6.33
CA LYS A 336 7.51 -18.46 -6.13
C LYS A 336 8.29 -18.43 -4.81
N CYS A 337 7.76 -19.10 -3.79
CA CYS A 337 8.34 -19.18 -2.46
C CYS A 337 8.01 -20.53 -1.85
N PHE A 338 8.97 -21.11 -1.14
CA PHE A 338 8.80 -22.34 -0.41
C PHE A 338 9.62 -22.30 0.87
N LYS A 339 9.03 -22.77 1.96
CA LYS A 339 9.62 -22.80 3.29
C LYS A 339 9.22 -24.10 3.96
N TRP A 340 10.08 -24.62 4.81
CA TRP A 340 9.78 -25.80 5.61
C TRP A 340 10.40 -25.66 6.99
N LYS A 341 9.75 -26.27 8.00
CA LYS A 341 10.17 -26.29 9.41
C LYS A 341 9.79 -27.63 10.01
N GLY A 342 10.79 -28.46 10.30
CA GLY A 342 10.54 -29.88 10.59
C GLY A 342 9.79 -30.53 9.43
N SER A 343 8.78 -31.35 9.70
CA SER A 343 7.95 -31.99 8.66
C SER A 343 6.89 -31.07 8.03
N LYS A 344 6.70 -29.84 8.53
CA LYS A 344 5.74 -28.90 7.97
C LYS A 344 6.32 -28.16 6.77
N VAL A 345 5.49 -27.97 5.76
CA VAL A 345 5.87 -27.37 4.48
C VAL A 345 4.88 -26.29 4.07
N PHE A 346 5.41 -25.21 3.52
CA PHE A 346 4.68 -24.05 3.05
C PHE A 346 5.16 -23.67 1.66
N GLY A 347 4.25 -23.30 0.79
CA GLY A 347 4.55 -22.99 -0.60
C GLY A 347 3.60 -21.93 -1.13
N MET A 348 4.02 -21.19 -2.14
CA MET A 348 3.19 -20.18 -2.76
C MET A 348 3.21 -20.25 -4.27
N ILE A 349 2.02 -20.30 -4.86
CA ILE A 349 1.76 -20.31 -6.30
C ILE A 349 0.67 -19.31 -6.59
N ASP A 350 0.86 -18.50 -7.63
CA ASP A 350 -0.11 -17.48 -8.06
C ASP A 350 -0.61 -16.61 -6.88
N GLU A 351 0.33 -16.17 -6.03
CA GLU A 351 0.09 -15.31 -4.86
C GLU A 351 -0.84 -15.93 -3.79
N THR A 352 -1.05 -17.26 -3.86
CA THR A 352 -1.80 -18.05 -2.89
C THR A 352 -0.86 -18.94 -2.09
N ILE A 353 -1.01 -18.92 -0.77
CA ILE A 353 -0.18 -19.68 0.17
C ILE A 353 -0.84 -21.04 0.44
N TYR A 354 -0.01 -22.07 0.47
CA TYR A 354 -0.37 -23.46 0.74
C TYR A 354 0.44 -23.97 1.93
N SER A 355 -0.16 -24.82 2.75
CA SER A 355 0.45 -25.43 3.94
C SER A 355 0.16 -26.92 3.97
N GLY A 356 1.15 -27.71 4.38
CA GLY A 356 1.04 -29.16 4.42
C GLY A 356 2.11 -29.85 5.24
N LYS A 357 2.30 -31.13 4.98
CA LYS A 357 3.35 -31.96 5.59
C LYS A 357 4.10 -32.77 4.55
N LEU A 358 5.37 -33.03 4.87
CA LEU A 358 6.26 -33.92 4.13
C LEU A 358 6.03 -35.38 4.53
N LEU A 359 6.00 -36.26 3.53
CA LEU A 359 5.76 -37.69 3.67
C LEU A 359 6.67 -38.46 2.70
N LEU A 360 7.31 -39.54 3.16
CA LEU A 360 7.98 -40.50 2.29
C LEU A 360 6.99 -41.56 1.81
N VAL A 361 6.83 -41.69 0.50
CA VAL A 361 5.86 -42.56 -0.16
C VAL A 361 6.55 -43.58 -1.07
N PRO A 362 5.94 -44.74 -1.35
CA PRO A 362 6.58 -45.78 -2.15
C PRO A 362 6.62 -45.41 -3.64
N ARG A 363 7.71 -45.76 -4.30
CA ARG A 363 7.99 -45.60 -5.74
C ARG A 363 7.46 -46.82 -6.52
N GLU A 364 7.15 -46.64 -7.79
CA GLU A 364 6.75 -47.73 -8.71
C GLU A 364 7.99 -48.55 -9.15
N GLY A 365 7.99 -49.89 -9.01
CA GLY A 365 9.10 -50.76 -9.42
C GLY A 365 9.00 -52.23 -8.97
N GLU A 366 9.56 -53.15 -9.77
CA GLU A 366 9.62 -54.63 -9.56
C GLU A 366 11.00 -55.08 -9.03
N ASP A 367 11.37 -54.80 -7.77
CA ASP A 367 12.29 -55.62 -6.94
C ASP A 367 12.59 -54.91 -5.61
N HIS A 368 11.95 -55.33 -4.51
CA HIS A 368 12.10 -54.75 -3.17
C HIS A 368 13.38 -55.18 -2.42
N GLN A 369 14.48 -55.41 -3.14
CA GLN A 369 15.71 -55.93 -2.52
C GLN A 369 16.46 -54.85 -1.72
N HIS A 370 16.16 -53.55 -1.93
CA HIS A 370 16.71 -52.42 -1.18
C HIS A 370 15.64 -51.36 -0.82
N PRO A 371 15.11 -51.34 0.43
CA PRO A 371 14.03 -50.43 0.85
C PRO A 371 14.40 -48.93 0.85
N ASP A 372 15.65 -48.59 0.53
CA ASP A 372 16.18 -47.23 0.51
C ASP A 372 16.19 -46.58 -0.90
N GLU A 373 16.00 -47.35 -1.98
CA GLU A 373 15.87 -46.81 -3.35
C GLU A 373 14.42 -46.56 -3.80
N ASP A 374 13.47 -47.16 -3.08
CA ASP A 374 12.03 -47.30 -3.40
C ASP A 374 11.13 -46.20 -2.84
N VAL A 375 11.65 -45.06 -2.38
CA VAL A 375 10.82 -43.98 -1.80
C VAL A 375 10.98 -42.63 -2.50
N VAL A 376 9.88 -41.86 -2.47
CA VAL A 376 9.73 -40.51 -3.02
C VAL A 376 9.31 -39.58 -1.88
N LEU A 377 9.91 -38.39 -1.81
CA LEU A 377 9.46 -37.35 -0.88
C LEU A 377 8.27 -36.61 -1.50
N MET A 378 7.14 -36.63 -0.81
CA MET A 378 5.87 -36.06 -1.23
C MET A 378 5.39 -35.00 -0.24
N ALA A 379 4.91 -33.87 -0.74
CA ALA A 379 4.20 -32.86 0.02
C ALA A 379 2.73 -32.85 -0.39
N VAL A 380 1.80 -32.98 0.57
CA VAL A 380 0.36 -32.72 0.34
C VAL A 380 -0.02 -31.48 1.10
N MET A 381 -0.52 -30.49 0.37
CA MET A 381 -0.73 -29.14 0.87
C MET A 381 -2.13 -28.65 0.50
N ASP A 382 -2.73 -27.90 1.42
CA ASP A 382 -4.00 -27.21 1.19
C ASP A 382 -3.80 -25.68 1.23
N GLU A 383 -4.66 -24.97 0.53
CA GLU A 383 -4.71 -23.50 0.58
C GLU A 383 -4.88 -23.00 2.03
N VAL A 384 -3.99 -22.08 2.43
CA VAL A 384 -4.16 -21.22 3.60
C VAL A 384 -5.15 -20.14 3.23
N VAL A 385 -6.39 -20.28 3.70
CA VAL A 385 -7.54 -19.47 3.30
C VAL A 385 -7.27 -17.98 3.52
N CYS A 386 -7.21 -17.20 2.43
CA CYS A 386 -7.01 -15.76 2.47
C CYS A 386 -7.62 -15.06 1.25
N LEU A 387 -8.32 -13.94 1.46
CA LEU A 387 -8.90 -13.12 0.40
C LEU A 387 -7.91 -12.12 -0.22
N TRP A 388 -6.68 -12.10 0.28
CA TRP A 388 -5.60 -11.19 -0.09
C TRP A 388 -4.47 -11.95 -0.76
N SER A 389 -3.79 -11.28 -1.70
CA SER A 389 -2.58 -11.80 -2.35
C SER A 389 -1.34 -11.23 -1.67
N PHE A 390 -0.28 -12.03 -1.65
CA PHE A 390 1.03 -11.68 -1.08
C PHE A 390 2.14 -12.08 -2.04
N ASP A 391 3.31 -11.44 -1.91
CA ASP A 391 4.49 -11.76 -2.74
C ASP A 391 5.47 -12.68 -2.04
N THR A 392 5.44 -12.72 -0.71
CA THR A 392 6.31 -13.55 0.11
C THR A 392 5.72 -13.77 1.50
N PHE A 393 6.32 -14.68 2.26
CA PHE A 393 5.97 -14.96 3.64
C PHE A 393 7.18 -15.52 4.40
N GLU A 394 7.11 -15.48 5.72
CA GLU A 394 8.06 -16.14 6.60
C GLU A 394 7.33 -16.97 7.66
N VAL A 395 7.97 -18.05 8.09
CA VAL A 395 7.39 -19.04 9.01
C VAL A 395 8.22 -19.09 10.29
N SER A 396 7.54 -19.22 11.43
CA SER A 396 8.16 -19.42 12.73
C SER A 396 9.06 -20.65 12.78
N SER A 397 10.06 -20.66 13.66
CA SER A 397 11.00 -21.78 13.76
C SER A 397 10.33 -23.12 14.09
N ASP A 398 9.18 -23.09 14.77
CA ASP A 398 8.35 -24.25 15.11
C ASP A 398 7.34 -24.64 14.00
N GLY A 399 7.21 -23.84 12.94
CA GLY A 399 6.23 -24.09 11.87
C GLY A 399 4.78 -23.89 12.29
N GLU A 400 4.51 -23.26 13.42
CA GLU A 400 3.15 -23.03 13.94
C GLU A 400 2.56 -21.67 13.55
N SER A 401 3.36 -20.77 12.97
CA SER A 401 2.95 -19.40 12.68
C SER A 401 3.57 -18.88 11.40
N LEU A 402 2.87 -17.98 10.73
CA LEU A 402 3.29 -17.41 9.45
C LEU A 402 2.92 -15.92 9.41
N ILE A 403 3.82 -15.09 8.86
CA ILE A 403 3.55 -13.71 8.46
C ILE A 403 3.77 -13.59 6.96
N ALA A 404 2.74 -13.16 6.22
CA ALA A 404 2.78 -12.91 4.79
C ALA A 404 2.73 -11.39 4.49
N TRP A 405 3.43 -10.96 3.44
CA TRP A 405 3.42 -9.57 3.00
C TRP A 405 3.68 -9.45 1.50
N SER A 406 3.27 -8.31 0.93
CA SER A 406 3.64 -7.92 -0.42
C SER A 406 4.96 -7.16 -0.40
N ASN A 407 5.88 -7.58 -1.25
CA ASN A 407 7.06 -6.79 -1.58
C ASN A 407 6.61 -5.78 -2.63
N THR A 408 7.20 -4.58 -2.67
CA THR A 408 6.86 -3.58 -3.70
C THR A 408 6.68 -4.18 -5.09
N PRO A 409 5.70 -3.70 -5.86
CA PRO A 409 5.32 -4.31 -7.12
C PRO A 409 6.48 -4.17 -8.13
N THR A 410 7.14 -5.29 -8.43
CA THR A 410 8.07 -5.43 -9.56
C THR A 410 7.33 -5.57 -10.89
N LYS A 411 6.00 -5.75 -10.86
CA LYS A 411 5.12 -5.36 -11.96
C LYS A 411 4.93 -3.87 -11.82
N GLN A 412 5.23 -3.07 -12.86
CA GLN A 412 5.10 -1.61 -12.84
C GLN A 412 4.02 -1.15 -11.85
N PRO A 413 4.36 -0.44 -10.76
CA PRO A 413 3.34 0.13 -9.92
C PRO A 413 2.40 0.89 -10.84
N SER A 414 1.09 0.72 -10.64
CA SER A 414 0.17 1.72 -11.16
C SER A 414 0.77 3.09 -10.80
N PRO A 415 0.86 4.04 -11.73
CA PRO A 415 1.49 5.34 -11.48
C PRO A 415 1.00 6.08 -10.21
N ASP A 416 -0.07 5.60 -9.58
CA ASP A 416 -0.74 6.12 -8.40
C ASP A 416 -0.12 5.79 -7.02
N VAL A 417 0.93 4.95 -6.91
CA VAL A 417 1.60 4.76 -5.59
C VAL A 417 2.59 5.90 -5.34
N ASN A 418 2.03 7.05 -4.95
CA ASN A 418 2.69 8.31 -4.67
C ASN A 418 3.68 8.20 -3.49
N ARG A 419 4.97 7.96 -3.77
CA ARG A 419 6.02 8.06 -2.75
C ARG A 419 6.40 9.53 -2.54
N LEU A 420 5.75 10.17 -1.55
CA LEU A 420 6.03 11.54 -1.09
C LEU A 420 7.55 11.78 -0.87
N ASP A 421 8.30 10.74 -0.52
CA ASP A 421 9.76 10.78 -0.29
C ASP A 421 10.57 11.37 -1.44
N ASN A 422 10.06 11.22 -2.67
CA ASN A 422 10.73 11.66 -3.89
C ASN A 422 10.33 13.08 -4.32
N PHE A 423 9.37 13.72 -3.64
CA PHE A 423 8.87 15.03 -4.05
C PHE A 423 9.89 16.12 -3.72
N ARG A 424 10.11 17.01 -4.67
CA ARG A 424 10.96 18.21 -4.53
C ARG A 424 10.23 19.42 -5.10
N PRO A 425 10.43 20.63 -4.53
CA PRO A 425 9.88 21.87 -5.09
C PRO A 425 10.62 22.34 -6.36
N TYR A 426 11.82 21.81 -6.63
CA TYR A 426 12.66 22.17 -7.77
C TYR A 426 13.41 20.96 -8.34
N GLU A 427 13.93 21.08 -9.56
CA GLU A 427 14.74 20.06 -10.21
C GLU A 427 16.20 20.13 -9.70
N SER A 428 16.75 19.00 -9.21
CA SER A 428 18.17 18.91 -8.88
C SER A 428 18.97 18.50 -10.12
N PHE A 429 19.76 19.41 -10.67
CA PHE A 429 20.67 19.11 -11.77
C PHE A 429 22.09 18.90 -11.26
N GLU A 430 22.77 17.86 -11.75
CA GLU A 430 24.22 17.77 -11.64
C GLU A 430 24.90 18.95 -12.38
N SER A 431 26.16 19.21 -12.03
CA SER A 431 26.99 20.25 -12.66
C SER A 431 27.05 20.06 -14.17
N PHE A 432 26.86 21.13 -14.95
CA PHE A 432 27.08 21.10 -16.40
C PHE A 432 28.49 20.57 -16.71
N ASN A 433 28.62 19.80 -17.79
CA ASN A 433 29.92 19.39 -18.29
C ASN A 433 30.49 20.53 -19.14
N PHE A 434 31.09 21.51 -18.47
CA PHE A 434 31.70 22.65 -19.14
C PHE A 434 32.90 22.18 -19.96
N GLN A 435 32.87 22.40 -21.28
CA GLN A 435 34.08 22.27 -22.09
C GLN A 435 35.14 23.25 -21.58
N GLU A 436 36.38 22.79 -21.39
CA GLU A 436 37.48 23.68 -21.01
C GLU A 436 37.68 24.76 -22.09
N LEU A 437 37.72 26.02 -21.67
CA LEU A 437 37.97 27.17 -22.54
C LEU A 437 39.42 27.10 -23.05
N LYS A 438 39.61 26.67 -24.30
CA LYS A 438 40.94 26.38 -24.88
C LYS A 438 41.78 27.63 -25.23
N ASN A 439 41.19 28.83 -25.23
CA ASN A 439 41.89 30.08 -25.56
C ASN A 439 41.58 31.19 -24.55
N ILE A 440 42.59 32.01 -24.21
CA ILE A 440 42.44 33.21 -23.36
C ILE A 440 41.77 34.30 -24.21
N GLU A 441 40.45 34.31 -24.25
CA GLU A 441 39.69 35.48 -24.68
C GLU A 441 39.71 36.54 -23.55
N ASN A 442 39.63 37.82 -23.90
CA ASN A 442 39.54 38.89 -22.92
C ASN A 442 38.12 38.92 -22.32
N PHE A 443 37.89 38.26 -21.18
CA PHE A 443 36.61 38.22 -20.47
C PHE A 443 36.37 39.46 -19.57
N HIS A 444 36.71 40.66 -20.06
CA HIS A 444 36.43 41.90 -19.34
C HIS A 444 34.93 42.24 -19.38
N GLY A 445 34.45 43.02 -18.40
CA GLY A 445 33.01 43.30 -18.21
C GLY A 445 32.25 43.78 -19.46
N HIS A 446 32.89 44.54 -20.35
CA HIS A 446 32.29 44.95 -21.63
C HIS A 446 31.98 43.77 -22.55
N ASN A 447 32.90 42.82 -22.69
CA ASN A 447 32.71 41.65 -23.56
C ASN A 447 31.61 40.74 -23.00
N LEU A 448 31.62 40.48 -21.70
CA LEU A 448 30.56 39.69 -21.04
C LEU A 448 29.17 40.33 -21.19
N LEU A 449 29.08 41.67 -21.11
CA LEU A 449 27.83 42.39 -21.34
C LEU A 449 27.38 42.30 -22.81
N THR A 450 28.30 42.38 -23.77
CA THR A 450 28.00 42.17 -25.20
C THR A 450 27.47 40.76 -25.44
N THR A 451 28.16 39.73 -24.95
CA THR A 451 27.73 38.32 -25.03
C THR A 451 26.35 38.13 -24.41
N PHE A 452 26.10 38.73 -23.25
CA PHE A 452 24.78 38.68 -22.61
C PHE A 452 23.68 39.36 -23.45
N ASN A 453 23.96 40.52 -24.04
CA ASN A 453 23.00 41.19 -24.93
C ASN A 453 22.72 40.37 -26.18
N GLU A 454 23.71 39.68 -26.75
CA GLU A 454 23.52 38.74 -27.87
C GLU A 454 22.58 37.59 -27.48
N ILE A 455 22.77 37.00 -26.29
CA ILE A 455 21.86 35.98 -25.74
C ILE A 455 20.44 36.55 -25.57
N CYS A 456 20.28 37.76 -25.02
CA CYS A 456 18.95 38.35 -24.85
C CYS A 456 18.27 38.61 -26.21
N ASN A 457 19.03 39.07 -27.20
CA ASN A 457 18.53 39.38 -28.54
C ASN A 457 18.16 38.14 -29.37
N SER A 458 18.65 36.94 -29.01
CA SER A 458 18.27 35.71 -29.70
C SER A 458 16.84 35.23 -29.39
N PHE A 459 16.20 35.77 -28.35
CA PHE A 459 14.83 35.40 -27.98
C PHE A 459 13.82 36.49 -28.38
N SER A 460 12.82 36.10 -29.18
CA SER A 460 11.69 37.00 -29.48
C SER A 460 10.76 37.12 -28.27
N PRO A 461 10.02 38.24 -28.09
CA PRO A 461 9.02 38.36 -27.02
C PRO A 461 7.96 37.26 -27.03
N ARG A 462 7.64 36.71 -28.21
CA ARG A 462 6.74 35.56 -28.35
C ARG A 462 7.35 34.29 -27.80
N THR A 463 8.64 34.06 -28.07
CA THR A 463 9.40 32.90 -27.57
C THR A 463 9.50 32.95 -26.05
N LEU A 464 9.77 34.11 -25.46
CA LEU A 464 9.83 34.29 -24.01
C LEU A 464 8.51 33.94 -23.31
N GLY A 465 7.38 34.18 -23.96
CA GLY A 465 6.07 33.78 -23.44
C GLY A 465 5.83 32.26 -23.45
N THR A 466 6.60 31.48 -24.21
CA THR A 466 6.45 30.01 -24.29
C THR A 466 7.46 29.24 -23.44
N LEU A 467 8.30 29.95 -22.68
CA LEU A 467 9.34 29.35 -21.84
C LEU A 467 8.79 28.73 -20.55
N TYR A 468 7.53 29.00 -20.21
CA TYR A 468 6.77 28.31 -19.18
C TYR A 468 5.52 27.66 -19.77
N THR A 469 5.20 26.47 -19.29
CA THR A 469 3.96 25.76 -19.61
C THR A 469 2.75 26.38 -18.92
N ILE A 470 1.54 25.99 -19.33
CA ILE A 470 0.29 26.37 -18.65
C ILE A 470 0.27 26.01 -17.15
N ALA A 471 1.07 25.01 -16.75
CA ALA A 471 1.23 24.60 -15.37
C ALA A 471 2.30 25.39 -14.60
N GLY A 472 2.90 26.42 -15.20
CA GLY A 472 3.91 27.23 -14.53
C GLY A 472 5.29 26.57 -14.46
N VAL A 473 5.51 25.47 -15.20
CA VAL A 473 6.79 24.75 -15.23
C VAL A 473 7.62 25.21 -16.42
N PRO A 474 8.93 25.47 -16.26
CA PRO A 474 9.79 25.88 -17.37
C PRO A 474 9.90 24.80 -18.46
N THR A 475 9.72 25.17 -19.72
CA THR A 475 9.93 24.29 -20.88
C THR A 475 11.41 24.21 -21.26
N VAL A 476 12.18 25.27 -20.97
CA VAL A 476 13.62 25.38 -21.19
C VAL A 476 14.26 25.84 -19.89
N THR A 477 15.01 24.95 -19.22
CA THR A 477 15.58 25.22 -17.90
C THR A 477 16.95 25.89 -17.94
N CYS A 478 17.73 25.69 -19.02
CA CYS A 478 19.10 26.18 -19.12
C CYS A 478 19.21 27.71 -19.05
N LEU A 479 18.38 28.43 -19.81
CA LEU A 479 18.33 29.89 -19.79
C LEU A 479 17.98 30.42 -18.38
N ILE A 480 16.89 29.95 -17.79
CA ILE A 480 16.40 30.45 -16.50
C ILE A 480 17.41 30.12 -15.38
N ARG A 481 17.94 28.89 -15.38
CA ARG A 481 19.00 28.45 -14.46
C ARG A 481 20.23 29.33 -14.55
N GLY A 482 20.70 29.62 -15.78
CA GLY A 482 21.85 30.47 -16.01
C GLY A 482 21.62 31.91 -15.53
N MET A 483 20.43 32.47 -15.75
CA MET A 483 20.06 33.80 -15.25
C MET A 483 20.07 33.85 -13.71
N LEU A 484 19.44 32.88 -13.06
CA LEU A 484 19.40 32.80 -11.58
C LEU A 484 20.80 32.60 -10.98
N ALA A 485 21.62 31.75 -11.61
CA ALA A 485 23.01 31.54 -11.21
C ALA A 485 23.84 32.83 -11.37
N LEU A 486 23.66 33.58 -12.47
CA LEU A 486 24.33 34.87 -12.67
C LEU A 486 23.89 35.90 -11.62
N ILE A 487 22.60 35.96 -11.27
CA ILE A 487 22.10 36.87 -10.23
C ILE A 487 22.79 36.58 -8.89
N HIS A 488 22.92 35.30 -8.52
CA HIS A 488 23.61 34.91 -7.29
C HIS A 488 25.12 35.16 -7.34
N PHE A 489 25.77 34.81 -8.46
CA PHE A 489 27.23 34.90 -8.61
C PHE A 489 27.71 36.35 -8.74
N LEU A 490 26.91 37.23 -9.34
CA LEU A 490 27.20 38.65 -9.53
C LEU A 490 26.62 39.54 -8.42
N ARG A 491 26.02 38.96 -7.38
CA ARG A 491 25.42 39.71 -6.26
C ARG A 491 26.41 40.75 -5.72
N VAL A 492 25.88 41.92 -5.38
CA VAL A 492 26.70 43.05 -4.90
C VAL A 492 26.65 43.12 -3.40
N ASP A 493 27.79 43.45 -2.80
CA ASP A 493 27.89 43.82 -1.40
C ASP A 493 27.23 45.19 -1.19
N GLU A 494 26.28 45.29 -0.27
CA GLU A 494 25.47 46.51 -0.09
C GLU A 494 26.28 47.74 0.34
N LEU A 495 27.40 47.53 1.04
CA LEU A 495 28.25 48.61 1.55
C LEU A 495 29.17 49.17 0.46
N THR A 496 29.71 48.31 -0.38
CA THR A 496 30.72 48.68 -1.39
C THR A 496 30.14 48.85 -2.78
N GLY A 497 28.94 48.29 -3.05
CA GLY A 497 28.31 48.26 -4.37
C GLY A 497 29.04 47.38 -5.39
N LEU A 498 30.07 46.65 -4.95
CA LEU A 498 30.92 45.78 -5.80
C LEU A 498 30.45 44.33 -5.72
N THR A 499 30.77 43.54 -6.74
CA THR A 499 30.46 42.10 -6.77
C THR A 499 31.12 41.37 -5.60
N GLU A 500 30.31 40.82 -4.71
CA GLU A 500 30.72 40.26 -3.42
C GLU A 500 31.63 39.04 -3.60
N ALA A 501 31.21 38.08 -4.41
CA ALA A 501 31.96 36.85 -4.71
C ALA A 501 33.30 37.13 -5.43
N PHE A 502 33.43 38.29 -6.07
CA PHE A 502 34.70 38.74 -6.63
C PHE A 502 35.59 39.34 -5.54
N VAL A 503 35.12 40.40 -4.87
CA VAL A 503 35.94 41.19 -3.95
C VAL A 503 36.41 40.37 -2.75
N LYS A 504 35.58 39.48 -2.19
CA LYS A 504 35.94 38.64 -1.04
C LYS A 504 37.03 37.61 -1.35
N ASN A 505 37.24 37.28 -2.62
CA ASN A 505 38.17 36.25 -3.07
C ASN A 505 39.44 36.82 -3.72
N VAL A 506 39.64 38.14 -3.70
CA VAL A 506 40.91 38.77 -4.08
C VAL A 506 41.87 38.73 -2.89
N ARG A 507 43.03 38.09 -3.09
CA ARG A 507 44.08 37.95 -2.08
C ARG A 507 44.90 39.24 -1.92
N SER A 508 45.61 39.36 -0.80
CA SER A 508 46.48 40.52 -0.51
C SER A 508 47.63 40.70 -1.52
N ASP A 509 48.01 39.64 -2.22
CA ASP A 509 49.02 39.66 -3.29
C ASP A 509 48.46 40.06 -4.67
N SER A 510 47.20 40.52 -4.73
CA SER A 510 46.51 40.88 -5.97
C SER A 510 46.35 39.71 -6.95
N THR A 511 46.12 38.50 -6.43
CA THR A 511 45.69 37.30 -7.17
C THR A 511 44.27 36.87 -6.76
N LEU A 512 43.60 36.05 -7.57
CA LEU A 512 42.27 35.52 -7.29
C LEU A 512 42.36 34.12 -6.65
N ASP A 513 41.63 33.87 -5.57
CA ASP A 513 41.52 32.53 -4.99
C ASP A 513 40.57 31.65 -5.83
N GLU A 514 41.12 30.95 -6.81
CA GLU A 514 40.34 30.11 -7.73
C GLU A 514 39.52 29.03 -7.02
N ALA A 515 40.04 28.46 -5.93
CA ALA A 515 39.32 27.42 -5.18
C ALA A 515 38.11 27.99 -4.44
N ALA A 516 38.24 29.21 -3.90
CA ALA A 516 37.12 29.91 -3.27
C ALA A 516 36.08 30.39 -4.30
N VAL A 517 36.52 30.92 -5.43
CA VAL A 517 35.63 31.30 -6.53
C VAL A 517 34.89 30.10 -7.11
N LYS A 518 35.56 28.94 -7.24
CA LYS A 518 34.90 27.71 -7.65
C LYS A 518 33.79 27.30 -6.68
N ARG A 519 33.99 27.44 -5.36
CA ARG A 519 32.92 27.17 -4.37
C ARG A 519 31.74 28.12 -4.53
N GLU A 520 31.99 29.41 -4.74
CA GLU A 520 30.93 30.40 -5.03
C GLU A 520 30.18 30.06 -6.32
N PHE A 521 30.91 29.60 -7.35
CA PHE A 521 30.34 29.15 -8.61
C PHE A 521 29.47 27.91 -8.43
N ASP A 522 29.96 26.88 -7.73
CA ASP A 522 29.19 25.66 -7.45
C ASP A 522 27.91 26.00 -6.66
N MET A 523 27.98 26.91 -5.70
CA MET A 523 26.81 27.43 -4.97
C MET A 523 25.85 28.20 -5.88
N ALA A 524 26.36 29.05 -6.78
CA ALA A 524 25.53 29.73 -7.77
C ALA A 524 24.79 28.75 -8.69
N MET A 525 25.41 27.64 -9.07
CA MET A 525 24.77 26.60 -9.88
C MET A 525 23.68 25.84 -9.11
N ILE A 526 23.86 25.63 -7.80
CA ILE A 526 22.84 25.04 -6.92
C ILE A 526 21.67 26.01 -6.77
N VAL A 527 21.93 27.30 -6.51
CA VAL A 527 20.90 28.33 -6.42
C VAL A 527 20.16 28.49 -7.75
N GLY A 528 20.87 28.45 -8.87
CA GLY A 528 20.26 28.50 -10.21
C GLY A 528 19.32 27.34 -10.51
N SER A 529 19.52 26.18 -9.88
CA SER A 529 18.62 25.02 -10.01
C SER A 529 17.28 25.20 -9.28
N LYS A 530 17.15 26.18 -8.39
CA LYS A 530 15.89 26.56 -7.74
C LYS A 530 15.03 27.41 -8.68
N ILE A 531 14.59 26.82 -9.79
CA ILE A 531 13.75 27.50 -10.76
C ILE A 531 12.32 27.66 -10.20
N PRO A 532 11.76 28.87 -10.11
CA PRO A 532 10.42 29.07 -9.58
C PRO A 532 9.35 28.48 -10.50
N VAL A 533 8.31 27.94 -9.89
CA VAL A 533 7.07 27.59 -10.60
C VAL A 533 6.20 28.84 -10.63
N LEU A 534 5.74 29.26 -11.82
CA LEU A 534 4.91 30.46 -11.96
C LEU A 534 3.42 30.17 -11.78
N VAL A 535 2.68 31.11 -11.23
CA VAL A 535 1.21 31.02 -11.07
C VAL A 535 0.54 32.28 -11.62
N VAL A 536 -0.69 32.13 -12.09
CA VAL A 536 -1.51 33.19 -12.68
C VAL A 536 -2.90 33.23 -12.04
N LYS A 537 -3.73 34.22 -12.34
CA LYS A 537 -5.05 34.36 -11.73
C LYS A 537 -6.03 33.32 -12.26
N SER A 538 -6.02 33.09 -13.57
CA SER A 538 -6.92 32.14 -14.23
C SER A 538 -6.71 30.68 -13.81
N GLU A 539 -7.80 29.92 -13.70
CA GLU A 539 -7.81 28.52 -13.30
C GLU A 539 -7.21 27.59 -14.36
N TYR A 540 -6.76 26.39 -13.95
CA TYR A 540 -6.19 25.38 -14.85
C TYR A 540 -7.09 24.97 -16.02
N ILE A 541 -8.42 25.04 -15.83
CA ILE A 541 -9.44 24.68 -16.83
C ILE A 541 -9.87 25.86 -17.71
N SER A 542 -9.43 27.07 -17.40
CA SER A 542 -9.83 28.29 -18.12
C SER A 542 -9.04 28.47 -19.41
N VAL A 543 -9.71 28.98 -20.44
CA VAL A 543 -9.11 29.27 -21.76
C VAL A 543 -8.14 30.47 -21.65
N GLU A 544 -8.38 31.36 -20.70
CA GLU A 544 -7.60 32.57 -20.45
C GLU A 544 -6.22 32.27 -19.83
N ARG A 545 -6.08 31.16 -19.08
CA ARG A 545 -4.83 30.81 -18.37
C ARG A 545 -3.61 30.74 -19.27
N GLU A 546 -3.76 30.21 -20.49
CA GLU A 546 -2.63 30.11 -21.42
C GLU A 546 -2.09 31.50 -21.79
N ASN A 547 -2.98 32.48 -21.99
CA ASN A 547 -2.59 33.84 -22.36
C ASN A 547 -2.00 34.62 -21.17
N GLU A 548 -2.58 34.45 -19.98
CA GLU A 548 -2.00 35.01 -18.75
C GLU A 548 -0.62 34.43 -18.45
N MET A 549 -0.44 33.12 -18.63
CA MET A 549 0.84 32.45 -18.41
C MET A 549 1.89 32.91 -19.42
N LYS A 550 1.52 33.11 -20.69
CA LYS A 550 2.44 33.69 -21.70
C LYS A 550 2.92 35.08 -21.30
N THR A 551 2.02 35.90 -20.77
CA THR A 551 2.35 37.25 -20.31
C THR A 551 3.26 37.20 -19.09
N THR A 552 2.88 36.40 -18.08
CA THR A 552 3.65 36.23 -16.83
C THR A 552 5.03 35.63 -17.08
N SER A 553 5.14 34.62 -17.96
CA SER A 553 6.40 34.03 -18.40
C SER A 553 7.33 35.08 -19.01
N ARG A 554 6.80 35.86 -19.95
CA ARG A 554 7.56 36.91 -20.63
C ARG A 554 8.06 37.96 -19.63
N ASP A 555 7.18 38.45 -18.78
CA ASP A 555 7.49 39.55 -17.86
C ASP A 555 8.49 39.09 -16.77
N HIS A 556 8.33 37.87 -16.26
CA HIS A 556 9.30 37.26 -15.34
C HIS A 556 10.70 37.13 -15.95
N ILE A 557 10.79 36.67 -17.20
CA ILE A 557 12.09 36.46 -17.85
C ILE A 557 12.74 37.79 -18.22
N PHE A 558 11.96 38.81 -18.60
CA PHE A 558 12.48 40.16 -18.78
C PHE A 558 13.05 40.73 -17.49
N ASP A 559 12.36 40.55 -16.36
CA ASP A 559 12.88 40.98 -15.05
C ASP A 559 14.21 40.29 -14.70
N LEU A 560 14.33 38.98 -14.95
CA LEU A 560 15.60 38.26 -14.78
C LEU A 560 16.69 38.81 -15.69
N MET A 561 16.39 39.05 -16.97
CA MET A 561 17.33 39.60 -17.93
C MET A 561 17.82 40.99 -17.53
N ASP A 562 16.91 41.87 -17.10
CA ASP A 562 17.24 43.23 -16.65
C ASP A 562 18.07 43.22 -15.37
N LYS A 563 17.78 42.33 -14.42
CA LYS A 563 18.60 42.13 -13.21
C LYS A 563 20.03 41.73 -13.57
N VAL A 564 20.20 40.71 -14.41
CA VAL A 564 21.53 40.26 -14.84
C VAL A 564 22.27 41.36 -15.60
N LYS A 565 21.59 42.06 -16.52
CA LYS A 565 22.15 43.21 -17.26
C LYS A 565 22.69 44.27 -16.31
N ASN A 566 21.90 44.66 -15.31
CA ASN A 566 22.28 45.66 -14.32
C ASN A 566 23.48 45.20 -13.48
N LEU A 567 23.54 43.92 -13.09
CA LEU A 567 24.68 43.36 -12.36
C LEU A 567 25.96 43.32 -13.21
N LEU A 568 25.85 42.98 -14.50
CA LEU A 568 26.98 43.03 -15.44
C LEU A 568 27.47 44.47 -15.70
N ILE A 569 26.56 45.45 -15.77
CA ILE A 569 26.93 46.87 -15.85
C ILE A 569 27.71 47.30 -14.60
N LYS A 570 27.25 46.89 -13.41
CA LYS A 570 27.97 47.15 -12.14
C LYS A 570 29.34 46.47 -12.14
N PHE A 571 29.44 45.22 -12.59
CA PHE A 571 30.72 44.53 -12.74
C PHE A 571 31.66 45.26 -13.71
N ASN A 572 31.14 45.82 -14.80
CA ASN A 572 31.91 46.64 -15.73
C ASN A 572 32.34 48.01 -15.14
N SER A 573 31.87 48.39 -13.95
CA SER A 573 32.28 49.61 -13.24
C SER A 573 33.33 49.37 -12.16
N LEU A 574 33.92 48.17 -12.09
CA LEU A 574 34.95 47.81 -11.10
C LEU A 574 36.11 48.83 -11.07
N PRO A 575 36.56 49.27 -9.88
CA PRO A 575 37.70 50.17 -9.72
C PRO A 575 38.98 49.66 -10.39
N LEU A 576 39.81 50.58 -10.89
CA LEU A 576 41.07 50.28 -11.58
C LEU A 576 41.99 49.33 -10.80
N LYS A 577 42.03 49.42 -9.46
CA LYS A 577 42.85 48.56 -8.59
C LYS A 577 42.58 47.07 -8.76
N TYR A 578 41.38 46.68 -9.22
CA TYR A 578 41.03 45.28 -9.48
C TYR A 578 41.20 44.86 -10.96
N ARG A 579 41.49 45.82 -11.84
CA ARG A 579 41.78 45.55 -13.27
C ARG A 579 43.29 45.40 -13.52
N VAL A 580 44.11 45.94 -12.63
CA VAL A 580 45.55 45.64 -12.57
C VAL A 580 45.70 44.13 -12.36
N ASN A 581 46.54 43.47 -13.17
CA ASN A 581 46.73 42.01 -13.20
C ASN A 581 45.57 41.17 -13.77
N ARG A 582 44.61 41.76 -14.52
CA ARG A 582 43.53 41.02 -15.22
C ARG A 582 42.63 40.17 -14.32
N LEU A 583 42.47 40.51 -13.04
CA LEU A 583 41.63 39.75 -12.11
C LEU A 583 40.16 39.71 -12.53
N ASP A 584 39.68 40.77 -13.17
CA ASP A 584 38.34 40.84 -13.77
C ASP A 584 38.17 39.85 -14.93
N THR A 585 39.23 39.58 -15.70
CA THR A 585 39.25 38.52 -16.73
C THR A 585 39.26 37.13 -16.12
N GLU A 586 40.05 36.92 -15.06
CA GLU A 586 40.11 35.61 -14.37
C GLU A 586 38.78 35.24 -13.71
N PHE A 587 38.12 36.21 -13.07
CA PHE A 587 36.76 36.03 -12.58
C PHE A 587 35.75 35.95 -13.73
N GLY A 588 35.93 36.74 -14.78
CA GLY A 588 35.11 36.77 -15.99
C GLY A 588 35.01 35.42 -16.71
N LYS A 589 36.03 34.57 -16.65
CA LYS A 589 35.98 33.19 -17.15
C LYS A 589 34.85 32.38 -16.52
N TRP A 590 34.57 32.60 -15.23
CA TRP A 590 33.49 31.90 -14.52
C TRP A 590 32.12 32.45 -14.92
N ILE A 591 31.99 33.76 -15.11
CA ILE A 591 30.77 34.39 -15.64
C ILE A 591 30.46 33.86 -17.04
N GLU A 592 31.48 33.80 -17.91
CA GLU A 592 31.36 33.27 -19.27
C GLU A 592 30.89 31.81 -19.29
N LYS A 593 31.40 30.97 -18.37
CA LYS A 593 30.92 29.59 -18.24
C LYS A 593 29.42 29.55 -17.96
N ILE A 594 28.90 30.40 -17.07
CA ILE A 594 27.46 30.47 -16.79
C ILE A 594 26.71 30.99 -18.03
N LEU A 595 27.20 32.04 -18.70
CA LEU A 595 26.57 32.58 -19.92
C LEU A 595 26.45 31.53 -21.04
N ARG A 596 27.49 30.70 -21.24
CA ARG A 596 27.45 29.61 -22.23
C ARG A 596 26.42 28.55 -21.87
N SER A 597 26.24 28.26 -20.58
CA SER A 597 25.20 27.32 -20.14
C SER A 597 23.78 27.78 -20.46
N CYS A 598 23.54 29.09 -20.64
CA CYS A 598 22.24 29.62 -21.06
C CYS A 598 21.83 29.16 -22.48
N ASN A 599 22.80 28.80 -23.32
CA ASN A 599 22.62 28.41 -24.73
C ASN A 599 22.91 26.93 -25.01
N GLU A 600 23.28 26.14 -24.00
CA GLU A 600 23.39 24.69 -24.16
C GLU A 600 22.00 24.16 -24.51
N GLY A 601 21.89 23.56 -25.71
CA GLY A 601 20.63 23.09 -26.25
C GLY A 601 19.85 22.31 -25.21
N SER A 602 18.58 22.63 -25.04
CA SER A 602 17.66 21.80 -24.27
C SER A 602 17.84 20.35 -24.71
N TYR A 603 17.72 19.40 -23.79
CA TYR A 603 17.29 18.05 -24.17
C TYR A 603 15.97 18.21 -24.92
N GLU A 604 16.02 18.40 -26.25
CA GLU A 604 14.90 18.25 -27.17
C GLU A 604 14.63 16.76 -27.28
N GLY A 605 14.19 16.20 -26.15
CA GLY A 605 13.90 14.79 -25.98
C GLY A 605 12.45 14.64 -25.56
N GLN A 606 11.57 14.53 -26.55
CA GLN A 606 10.19 14.06 -26.42
C GLN A 606 9.19 15.02 -25.75
N ASN A 607 7.93 14.92 -26.18
CA ASN A 607 6.79 15.74 -25.76
C ASN A 607 6.82 16.08 -24.25
N PHE A 608 7.14 17.34 -23.88
CA PHE A 608 7.08 17.83 -22.49
C PHE A 608 5.70 17.60 -21.86
N LYS A 609 4.63 17.54 -22.68
CA LYS A 609 3.28 17.13 -22.24
C LYS A 609 3.27 15.76 -21.53
N ASN A 610 4.18 14.86 -21.87
CA ASN A 610 4.32 13.54 -21.23
C ASN A 610 5.07 13.61 -19.89
N ARG A 611 5.76 14.73 -19.59
CA ARG A 611 6.43 14.97 -18.29
C ARG A 611 5.49 15.56 -17.25
N LEU A 612 4.40 16.21 -17.67
CA LEU A 612 3.36 16.73 -16.78
C LEU A 612 2.32 15.64 -16.52
N ILE A 613 2.20 15.24 -15.26
CA ILE A 613 1.19 14.28 -14.82
C ILE A 613 0.16 15.06 -14.00
N PRO A 614 -1.01 15.39 -14.56
CA PRO A 614 -2.11 15.92 -13.77
C PRO A 614 -2.58 14.84 -12.79
N THR A 615 -2.86 15.22 -11.54
CA THR A 615 -3.40 14.27 -10.56
C THR A 615 -4.82 13.87 -10.89
N ASP A 616 -5.15 12.60 -10.61
CA ASP A 616 -6.47 11.99 -10.76
C ASP A 616 -7.60 12.83 -10.13
N GLU A 617 -8.75 12.92 -10.81
CA GLU A 617 -9.93 13.72 -10.40
C GLU A 617 -10.45 13.37 -9.00
N LYS A 618 -10.19 12.15 -8.49
CA LYS A 618 -10.55 11.73 -7.13
C LYS A 618 -9.96 12.58 -6.01
N TYR A 619 -8.85 13.27 -6.27
CA TYR A 619 -8.18 14.16 -5.31
C TYR A 619 -8.42 15.64 -5.61
N GLN A 620 -9.23 15.93 -6.63
CA GLN A 620 -9.61 17.27 -7.07
C GLN A 620 -10.93 17.76 -6.44
N ASN A 621 -11.46 17.07 -5.43
CA ASN A 621 -12.71 17.47 -4.80
C ASN A 621 -12.51 18.80 -4.05
N ASN A 622 -12.74 19.89 -4.77
CA ASN A 622 -12.90 21.24 -4.26
C ASN A 622 -14.20 21.34 -3.43
N TYR A 623 -14.35 20.50 -2.40
CA TYR A 623 -15.53 20.46 -1.54
C TYR A 623 -15.85 21.84 -0.98
N CYS A 624 -14.82 22.62 -0.65
CA CYS A 624 -14.98 23.99 -0.19
C CYS A 624 -15.67 24.88 -1.24
N ILE A 625 -15.21 24.88 -2.50
CA ILE A 625 -15.83 25.73 -3.54
C ILE A 625 -17.20 25.21 -3.96
N ALA A 626 -17.36 23.88 -4.02
CA ALA A 626 -18.61 23.25 -4.41
C ALA A 626 -19.69 23.54 -3.36
N ALA A 627 -19.38 23.32 -2.08
CA ALA A 627 -20.25 23.67 -0.97
C ALA A 627 -20.55 25.17 -0.99
N LEU A 628 -19.53 26.04 -0.98
CA LEU A 628 -19.71 27.49 -1.01
C LEU A 628 -20.63 27.95 -2.16
N LYS A 629 -20.41 27.48 -3.39
CA LYS A 629 -21.27 27.78 -4.55
C LYS A 629 -22.72 27.38 -4.31
N THR A 630 -22.96 26.15 -3.87
CA THR A 630 -24.31 25.66 -3.55
C THR A 630 -24.99 26.52 -2.48
N ARG A 631 -24.26 26.93 -1.43
CA ARG A 631 -24.79 27.77 -0.35
C ARG A 631 -25.13 29.19 -0.84
N ILE A 632 -24.29 29.79 -1.68
CA ILE A 632 -24.54 31.11 -2.30
C ILE A 632 -25.75 31.05 -3.23
N GLU A 633 -25.82 30.05 -4.12
CA GLU A 633 -26.93 29.85 -5.05
C GLU A 633 -28.27 29.62 -4.33
N SER A 634 -28.23 28.97 -3.16
CA SER A 634 -29.40 28.76 -2.31
C SER A 634 -29.81 30.02 -1.53
N GLY A 635 -29.01 31.10 -1.57
CA GLY A 635 -29.24 32.33 -0.82
C GLY A 635 -28.98 32.20 0.69
N ASP A 636 -28.24 31.17 1.10
CA ASP A 636 -28.03 30.84 2.52
C ASP A 636 -26.91 31.66 3.17
N ILE A 637 -25.96 32.13 2.36
CA ILE A 637 -24.84 32.97 2.80
C ILE A 637 -24.53 34.06 1.77
N ASP A 638 -24.02 35.19 2.25
CA ASP A 638 -23.50 36.26 1.41
C ASP A 638 -22.04 35.99 1.04
N GLY A 639 -21.78 35.64 -0.22
CA GLY A 639 -20.44 35.37 -0.73
C GLY A 639 -19.49 36.58 -0.74
N GLY A 640 -19.98 37.79 -0.47
CA GLY A 640 -19.15 39.00 -0.38
C GLY A 640 -18.40 39.17 0.95
N LEU A 641 -18.62 38.29 1.94
CA LEU A 641 -17.98 38.37 3.24
C LEU A 641 -16.53 37.85 3.19
N GLU A 642 -15.62 38.58 3.84
CA GLU A 642 -14.16 38.29 3.81
C GLU A 642 -13.82 36.85 4.21
N ARG A 643 -14.54 36.27 5.18
CA ARG A 643 -14.33 34.89 5.63
C ARG A 643 -14.57 33.82 4.56
N PHE A 644 -15.35 34.14 3.53
CA PHE A 644 -15.64 33.23 2.42
C PHE A 644 -14.74 33.44 1.21
N MET A 645 -13.78 34.37 1.31
CA MET A 645 -12.81 34.58 0.24
C MET A 645 -12.02 33.29 0.00
N ILE A 646 -12.10 32.82 -1.25
CA ILE A 646 -11.44 31.59 -1.69
C ILE A 646 -10.02 31.90 -2.15
N VAL A 647 -9.08 31.12 -1.65
CA VAL A 647 -7.68 31.11 -2.07
C VAL A 647 -7.42 29.82 -2.84
N ARG A 648 -6.80 29.93 -4.01
CA ARG A 648 -6.34 28.75 -4.76
C ARG A 648 -4.94 28.38 -4.29
N VAL A 649 -4.76 27.17 -3.80
CA VAL A 649 -3.45 26.63 -3.42
C VAL A 649 -2.93 25.81 -4.60
N GLU A 650 -1.75 26.14 -5.12
CA GLU A 650 -1.08 25.42 -6.21
C GLU A 650 0.27 24.87 -5.73
N ALA A 651 0.62 23.66 -6.19
CA ALA A 651 1.94 23.07 -6.01
C ALA A 651 2.33 22.22 -7.21
N VAL A 652 3.60 22.28 -7.60
CA VAL A 652 4.18 21.35 -8.57
C VAL A 652 5.31 20.59 -7.91
N ALA A 653 5.14 19.27 -7.79
CA ALA A 653 6.14 18.37 -7.24
C ALA A 653 6.96 17.75 -8.37
N PHE A 654 8.28 17.93 -8.31
CA PHE A 654 9.21 17.16 -9.13
C PHE A 654 9.41 15.77 -8.52
N VAL A 655 9.25 14.72 -9.34
CA VAL A 655 9.45 13.32 -8.97
C VAL A 655 10.62 12.77 -9.81
N GLY A 656 11.66 12.29 -9.11
CA GLY A 656 12.90 11.82 -9.74
C GLY A 656 12.75 10.60 -10.66
N ARG A 657 13.82 10.35 -11.43
CA ARG A 657 14.07 9.29 -12.45
C ARG A 657 13.06 8.13 -12.47
N HIS A 658 12.25 8.04 -13.53
CA HIS A 658 11.60 6.79 -13.94
C HIS A 658 12.52 6.03 -14.91
N GLU A 659 12.76 4.73 -14.66
CA GLU A 659 13.34 3.82 -15.66
C GLU A 659 12.26 3.49 -16.70
N ILE A 660 12.32 4.14 -17.86
CA ILE A 660 11.52 3.74 -19.02
C ILE A 660 12.46 3.00 -19.95
N SER A 661 12.50 1.67 -19.81
CA SER A 661 13.32 0.74 -20.62
C SER A 661 14.85 0.89 -20.42
N PRO A 662 15.62 -0.21 -20.56
CA PRO A 662 17.09 -0.18 -20.57
C PRO A 662 17.70 0.77 -21.62
N ASP A 663 16.91 1.18 -22.62
CA ASP A 663 17.38 1.91 -23.80
C ASP A 663 17.14 3.44 -23.75
N ASN A 664 16.49 3.98 -22.70
CA ASN A 664 16.13 5.40 -22.64
C ASN A 664 16.62 6.06 -21.33
N PRO A 665 17.38 7.17 -21.37
CA PRO A 665 17.82 7.84 -20.16
C PRO A 665 16.61 8.31 -19.34
N SER A 666 16.60 7.96 -18.06
CA SER A 666 15.52 8.29 -17.12
C SER A 666 15.21 9.79 -17.10
N THR A 667 13.99 10.17 -17.48
CA THR A 667 13.52 11.57 -17.40
C THR A 667 12.71 11.79 -16.11
N GLY A 668 12.84 12.99 -15.52
CA GLY A 668 12.05 13.39 -14.34
C GLY A 668 10.68 13.93 -14.73
N HIS A 669 9.67 13.71 -13.90
CA HIS A 669 8.29 14.13 -14.13
C HIS A 669 7.84 15.20 -13.13
N HIS A 670 6.89 16.05 -13.55
CA HIS A 670 6.25 17.05 -12.71
C HIS A 670 4.80 16.66 -12.46
N ARG A 671 4.41 16.63 -11.19
CA ARG A 671 3.03 16.42 -10.77
C ARG A 671 2.43 17.73 -10.31
N VAL A 672 1.27 18.05 -10.86
CA VAL A 672 0.61 19.35 -10.67
C VAL A 672 -0.58 19.15 -9.75
N TYR A 673 -0.58 19.89 -8.64
CA TYR A 673 -1.62 19.86 -7.61
C TYR A 673 -2.24 21.25 -7.48
N TRP A 674 -3.57 21.30 -7.36
CA TRP A 674 -4.28 22.53 -7.03
C TRP A 674 -5.59 22.24 -6.31
N MET A 675 -5.99 23.16 -5.43
CA MET A 675 -7.28 23.11 -4.73
C MET A 675 -7.75 24.52 -4.35
N HIS A 676 -9.03 24.64 -4.03
CA HIS A 676 -9.62 25.86 -3.49
C HIS A 676 -9.94 25.70 -2.01
N THR A 677 -9.59 26.71 -1.22
CA THR A 677 -9.83 26.70 0.22
C THR A 677 -9.97 28.12 0.80
N THR A 678 -10.15 28.24 2.12
CA THR A 678 -10.29 29.53 2.80
C THR A 678 -8.99 29.93 3.52
N LYS A 679 -8.84 31.24 3.80
CA LYS A 679 -7.76 31.73 4.69
C LYS A 679 -7.78 31.04 6.06
N PHE A 680 -8.95 30.64 6.57
CA PHE A 680 -9.06 29.90 7.83
C PHE A 680 -8.43 28.50 7.75
N HIS A 681 -8.66 27.74 6.67
CA HIS A 681 -8.02 26.44 6.49
C HIS A 681 -6.49 26.56 6.41
N ILE A 682 -5.99 27.53 5.63
CA ILE A 682 -4.54 27.81 5.54
C ILE A 682 -3.97 28.09 6.92
N LYS A 683 -4.66 28.90 7.74
CA LYS A 683 -4.25 29.21 9.12
C LYS A 683 -4.18 28.00 10.03
N CYS A 684 -5.09 27.03 9.88
CA CYS A 684 -5.11 25.80 10.66
C CYS A 684 -3.95 24.84 10.30
N ILE A 685 -3.42 24.93 9.08
CA ILE A 685 -2.26 24.15 8.63
C ILE A 685 -0.96 24.87 9.06
N ASP A 686 -0.79 26.11 8.65
CA ASP A 686 0.37 26.95 8.97
C ASP A 686 0.01 28.43 8.74
N ALA A 687 -0.16 29.18 9.84
CA ALA A 687 -0.52 30.59 9.79
C ALA A 687 0.50 31.48 9.03
N SER A 688 1.78 31.08 8.95
CA SER A 688 2.81 31.82 8.20
C SER A 688 2.54 31.86 6.70
N LEU A 689 1.75 30.91 6.17
CA LEU A 689 1.42 30.86 4.74
C LEU A 689 0.51 32.00 4.30
N LEU A 690 -0.20 32.65 5.23
CA LEU A 690 -1.07 33.79 4.90
C LEU A 690 -0.28 34.98 4.33
N GLU A 691 0.97 35.17 4.75
CA GLU A 691 1.85 36.23 4.24
C GLU A 691 2.36 35.97 2.81
N HIS A 692 2.17 34.74 2.32
CA HIS A 692 2.63 34.30 1.00
C HIS A 692 1.49 34.21 -0.04
N ILE A 693 0.28 34.65 0.31
CA ILE A 693 -0.84 34.74 -0.63
C ILE A 693 -0.61 35.94 -1.56
N ASP A 694 -0.64 35.71 -2.86
CA ASP A 694 -0.66 36.78 -3.85
C ASP A 694 -2.08 37.38 -3.88
N GLU A 695 -2.30 38.49 -3.16
CA GLU A 695 -3.61 39.14 -3.00
C GLU A 695 -4.17 39.71 -4.33
N GLU A 696 -3.35 39.89 -5.38
CA GLU A 696 -3.88 40.31 -6.70
C GLU A 696 -4.48 39.12 -7.47
N LYS A 697 -3.90 37.92 -7.26
CA LYS A 697 -4.26 36.68 -7.94
C LYS A 697 -5.15 35.74 -7.12
N ASP A 698 -5.21 35.92 -5.80
CA ASP A 698 -5.82 35.02 -4.82
C ASP A 698 -5.20 33.60 -4.85
N VAL A 699 -3.87 33.51 -5.02
CA VAL A 699 -3.14 32.24 -5.16
C VAL A 699 -2.04 32.09 -4.11
N LEU A 700 -1.98 30.92 -3.47
CA LEU A 700 -0.85 30.46 -2.65
C LEU A 700 -0.01 29.43 -3.44
N ASN A 701 1.25 29.76 -3.71
CA ASN A 701 2.16 28.90 -4.46
C ASN A 701 3.14 28.16 -3.53
N LEU A 702 2.84 26.90 -3.21
CA LEU A 702 3.65 26.12 -2.26
C LEU A 702 5.05 25.80 -2.79
N SER A 703 5.21 25.64 -4.12
CA SER A 703 6.52 25.42 -4.75
C SER A 703 7.43 26.63 -4.58
N LEU A 704 6.87 27.85 -4.64
CA LEU A 704 7.62 29.09 -4.41
C LEU A 704 7.93 29.29 -2.92
N VAL A 705 6.95 29.05 -2.03
CA VAL A 705 7.13 29.20 -0.58
C VAL A 705 8.25 28.32 -0.03
N CYS A 706 8.42 27.11 -0.59
CA CYS A 706 9.43 26.15 -0.16
C CYS A 706 10.67 26.12 -1.05
N LEU A 707 10.80 27.06 -1.99
CA LEU A 707 11.87 27.06 -2.99
C LEU A 707 13.26 27.15 -2.35
N ASP A 708 13.35 27.92 -1.27
CA ASP A 708 14.59 28.18 -0.56
C ASP A 708 14.87 27.30 0.66
N ASP A 709 13.96 26.38 0.98
CA ASP A 709 14.13 25.46 2.10
C ASP A 709 15.37 24.58 1.91
N HIS A 710 16.14 24.38 2.98
CA HIS A 710 17.31 23.49 2.98
C HIS A 710 16.97 22.01 2.75
N SER A 711 15.70 21.64 2.94
CA SER A 711 15.21 20.28 2.86
C SER A 711 13.79 20.26 2.28
N PRO A 712 13.44 19.27 1.43
CA PRO A 712 12.11 19.16 0.85
C PRO A 712 11.03 18.74 1.85
N GLU A 713 11.35 18.46 3.12
CA GLU A 713 10.38 17.96 4.10
C GLU A 713 9.22 18.93 4.36
N ARG A 714 9.48 20.25 4.42
CA ARG A 714 8.39 21.23 4.57
C ARG A 714 7.46 21.21 3.36
N PHE A 715 8.01 21.23 2.15
CA PHE A 715 7.24 21.10 0.91
C PHE A 715 6.39 19.83 0.89
N LYS A 716 6.99 18.67 1.18
CA LYS A 716 6.29 17.37 1.25
C LYS A 716 5.11 17.41 2.23
N ARG A 717 5.33 17.92 3.44
CA ARG A 717 4.28 18.04 4.46
C ARG A 717 3.15 18.95 3.99
N LEU A 718 3.45 20.10 3.39
CA LEU A 718 2.43 21.04 2.91
C LEU A 718 1.63 20.45 1.74
N VAL A 719 2.30 19.83 0.77
CA VAL A 719 1.65 19.14 -0.35
C VAL A 719 0.70 18.05 0.18
N ASP A 720 1.14 17.22 1.12
CA ASP A 720 0.26 16.21 1.71
C ASP A 720 -0.88 16.82 2.55
N SER A 721 -0.66 17.97 3.19
CA SER A 721 -1.67 18.67 4.02
C SER A 721 -2.83 19.21 3.20
N PHE A 722 -2.54 19.85 2.08
CA PHE A 722 -3.58 20.40 1.22
C PHE A 722 -4.21 19.33 0.31
N PHE A 723 -3.41 18.42 -0.26
CA PHE A 723 -3.87 17.55 -1.35
C PHE A 723 -4.13 16.10 -0.96
N VAL A 724 -3.97 15.74 0.32
CA VAL A 724 -4.31 14.39 0.87
C VAL A 724 -3.63 13.27 0.07
N VAL A 725 -2.34 13.45 -0.26
CA VAL A 725 -1.59 12.55 -1.15
C VAL A 725 -1.43 11.16 -0.54
N GLN A 726 -1.20 11.08 0.78
CA GLN A 726 -1.04 9.84 1.53
C GLN A 726 -2.38 9.40 2.16
N ASN A 727 -3.21 8.68 1.41
CA ASN A 727 -4.56 8.23 1.86
C ASN A 727 -4.78 6.71 1.83
N SER A 728 -3.74 5.92 1.54
CA SER A 728 -3.84 4.46 1.55
C SER A 728 -4.07 3.95 2.98
N PRO A 729 -4.70 2.78 3.18
CA PRO A 729 -4.92 2.22 4.54
C PRO A 729 -3.65 2.19 5.39
N PHE A 730 -2.52 1.91 4.74
CA PHE A 730 -1.19 1.94 5.33
C PHE A 730 -0.82 3.34 5.86
N HIS A 731 -0.91 4.40 5.05
CA HIS A 731 -0.58 5.76 5.50
C HIS A 731 -1.59 6.30 6.53
N LEU A 732 -2.85 5.92 6.43
CA LEU A 732 -3.87 6.30 7.41
C LEU A 732 -3.52 5.77 8.82
N SER A 733 -2.87 4.60 8.91
CA SER A 733 -2.49 4.00 10.19
C SER A 733 -1.39 4.76 10.93
N SER A 734 -0.48 5.40 10.20
CA SER A 734 0.63 6.19 10.74
C SER A 734 0.36 7.69 10.74
N PHE A 735 -0.86 8.12 10.40
CA PHE A 735 -1.22 9.53 10.33
C PHE A 735 -1.34 10.14 11.74
N GLU A 736 -0.51 11.14 12.06
CA GLU A 736 -0.46 11.78 13.40
C GLU A 736 -0.61 13.31 13.33
N ARG A 737 -1.17 13.88 12.25
CA ARG A 737 -1.26 15.34 12.12
C ARG A 737 -2.33 15.90 13.07
N GLU A 738 -1.92 16.84 13.91
CA GLU A 738 -2.85 17.73 14.62
C GLU A 738 -3.21 18.93 13.73
N ILE A 739 -4.49 19.29 13.71
CA ILE A 739 -5.00 20.46 13.00
C ILE A 739 -5.37 21.51 14.06
N ASP A 740 -4.70 22.66 14.04
CA ASP A 740 -4.83 23.66 15.10
C ASP A 740 -6.06 24.56 14.94
N ILE A 741 -7.24 23.95 15.05
CA ILE A 741 -8.52 24.67 14.96
C ILE A 741 -8.73 25.56 16.18
N ALA A 742 -8.29 25.12 17.37
CA ALA A 742 -8.52 25.85 18.61
C ALA A 742 -7.80 27.20 18.62
N SER A 743 -6.50 27.22 18.28
CA SER A 743 -5.73 28.47 18.18
C SER A 743 -6.24 29.36 17.04
N ALA A 744 -6.50 28.77 15.86
CA ALA A 744 -7.05 29.50 14.74
C ALA A 744 -8.40 30.17 15.10
N THR A 745 -9.29 29.46 15.80
CA THR A 745 -10.59 29.99 16.25
C THR A 745 -10.43 31.05 17.34
N ALA A 746 -9.50 30.87 18.29
CA ALA A 746 -9.26 31.84 19.36
C ALA A 746 -8.80 33.21 18.85
N SER A 747 -8.15 33.23 17.68
CA SER A 747 -7.72 34.46 17.02
C SER A 747 -8.81 35.17 16.21
N LEU A 748 -9.99 34.56 16.05
CA LEU A 748 -11.10 35.16 15.31
C LEU A 748 -11.85 36.22 16.15
N PRO A 749 -12.38 37.27 15.51
CA PRO A 749 -13.34 38.17 16.13
C PRO A 749 -14.57 37.43 16.68
N VAL A 750 -15.21 37.99 17.71
CA VAL A 750 -16.38 37.35 18.37
C VAL A 750 -17.53 37.10 17.39
N ASN A 751 -17.77 38.04 16.47
CA ASN A 751 -18.80 37.93 15.43
C ASN A 751 -18.51 36.86 14.36
N GLU A 752 -17.32 36.26 14.37
CA GLU A 752 -16.85 35.20 13.47
C GLU A 752 -16.84 33.82 14.13
N THR A 753 -17.40 33.71 15.34
CA THR A 753 -17.48 32.47 16.11
C THR A 753 -18.92 32.18 16.56
N TYR A 754 -19.27 30.90 16.63
CA TYR A 754 -20.45 30.43 17.38
C TYR A 754 -20.02 29.88 18.75
N THR A 755 -20.93 29.92 19.72
CA THR A 755 -20.79 29.23 21.01
C THR A 755 -21.73 28.03 21.02
N VAL A 756 -21.16 26.82 21.08
CA VAL A 756 -21.91 25.56 21.05
C VAL A 756 -21.83 24.89 22.40
N ARG A 757 -22.99 24.62 23.02
CA ARG A 757 -23.07 23.78 24.23
C ARG A 757 -23.23 22.32 23.83
N THR A 758 -22.31 21.48 24.25
CA THR A 758 -22.28 20.05 23.91
C THR A 758 -23.03 19.22 24.96
N LEU A 759 -23.27 17.94 24.65
CA LEU A 759 -24.03 17.00 25.50
C LEU A 759 -23.45 16.85 26.91
N ASP A 760 -22.12 16.92 27.02
CA ASP A 760 -21.35 16.89 28.26
C ASP A 760 -21.37 18.23 29.04
N GLY A 761 -22.12 19.22 28.56
CA GLY A 761 -22.27 20.54 29.20
C GLY A 761 -21.10 21.49 28.96
N ILE A 762 -20.16 21.15 28.08
CA ILE A 762 -19.03 22.01 27.73
C ILE A 762 -19.48 23.08 26.73
N GLU A 763 -19.07 24.33 26.95
CA GLU A 763 -19.28 25.41 25.97
C GLU A 763 -18.03 25.60 25.12
N MET A 764 -18.18 25.41 23.82
CA MET A 764 -17.10 25.47 22.84
C MET A 764 -17.27 26.62 21.87
N LYS A 765 -16.19 27.36 21.61
CA LYS A 765 -16.14 28.31 20.49
C LYS A 765 -15.80 27.57 19.21
N VAL A 766 -16.62 27.75 18.17
CA VAL A 766 -16.42 27.14 16.85
C VAL A 766 -16.41 28.21 15.76
N PRO A 767 -15.61 28.05 14.69
CA PRO A 767 -15.48 29.05 13.65
C PRO A 767 -16.71 29.05 12.72
N LYS A 768 -17.33 30.22 12.49
CA LYS A 768 -18.52 30.32 11.62
C LYS A 768 -18.26 29.81 10.21
N VAL A 769 -17.09 30.14 9.65
CA VAL A 769 -16.70 29.76 8.28
C VAL A 769 -16.82 28.24 8.02
N LEU A 770 -16.54 27.39 9.00
CA LEU A 770 -16.68 25.94 8.82
C LEU A 770 -18.14 25.51 8.81
N PHE A 771 -18.95 25.96 9.78
CA PHE A 771 -20.37 25.61 9.82
C PHE A 771 -21.15 26.20 8.63
N GLU A 772 -20.91 27.46 8.27
CA GLU A 772 -21.69 28.14 7.24
C GLU A 772 -21.41 27.59 5.83
N ILE A 773 -20.17 27.19 5.53
CA ILE A 773 -19.80 26.58 4.25
C ILE A 773 -20.29 25.13 4.18
N PHE A 774 -20.01 24.34 5.21
CA PHE A 774 -20.06 22.89 5.12
C PHE A 774 -21.33 22.24 5.70
N SER A 775 -22.18 23.02 6.37
CA SER A 775 -23.39 22.53 7.04
C SER A 775 -24.63 23.33 6.63
N GLU A 776 -25.68 22.61 6.19
CA GLU A 776 -26.97 23.23 5.87
C GLU A 776 -27.80 23.56 7.12
N PHE A 777 -27.47 22.93 8.25
CA PHE A 777 -28.13 23.15 9.54
C PHE A 777 -28.16 24.62 9.94
N ASP A 778 -27.08 25.37 9.69
CA ASP A 778 -27.04 26.79 10.07
C ASP A 778 -28.08 27.63 9.33
N ALA A 779 -28.27 27.40 8.02
CA ALA A 779 -29.33 28.10 7.29
C ALA A 779 -30.73 27.66 7.72
N ALA A 780 -30.93 26.36 7.99
CA ALA A 780 -32.20 25.87 8.51
C ALA A 780 -32.55 26.52 9.86
N ARG A 781 -31.56 26.64 10.74
CA ARG A 781 -31.66 27.31 12.05
C ARG A 781 -32.02 28.79 11.91
N LYS A 782 -31.32 29.52 11.03
CA LYS A 782 -31.59 30.95 10.76
C LYS A 782 -32.97 31.19 10.15
N ARG A 783 -33.43 30.34 9.22
CA ARG A 783 -34.78 30.41 8.64
C ARG A 783 -35.89 30.21 9.68
N ASN A 784 -35.63 29.40 10.70
CA ASN A 784 -36.57 29.11 11.78
C ASN A 784 -36.49 30.11 12.97
N SER A 785 -35.98 31.33 12.72
CA SER A 785 -35.91 32.44 13.70
C SER A 785 -34.92 32.26 14.87
N TYR A 786 -33.99 31.31 14.80
CA TYR A 786 -32.87 31.19 15.74
C TYR A 786 -31.66 31.95 15.18
N VAL A 787 -31.56 33.24 15.53
CA VAL A 787 -30.50 34.16 15.02
C VAL A 787 -29.32 34.27 16.00
N GLU A 788 -29.43 33.72 17.21
CA GLU A 788 -28.38 33.83 18.22
C GLU A 788 -27.13 33.05 17.82
N ASP A 789 -25.94 33.59 18.10
CA ASP A 789 -24.68 32.90 17.84
C ASP A 789 -24.38 31.78 18.87
N THR A 790 -25.36 31.44 19.72
CA THR A 790 -25.27 30.39 20.75
C THR A 790 -26.35 29.33 20.53
N PHE A 791 -25.96 28.05 20.53
CA PHE A 791 -26.91 26.93 20.41
C PHE A 791 -26.36 25.66 21.08
N SER A 792 -27.19 24.64 21.24
CA SER A 792 -26.78 23.35 21.84
C SER A 792 -26.80 22.23 20.79
N LEU A 793 -25.89 21.27 20.94
CA LEU A 793 -25.82 20.04 20.15
C LEU A 793 -25.80 18.83 21.10
N ASP A 794 -26.59 17.80 20.78
CA ASP A 794 -26.69 16.57 21.57
C ASP A 794 -25.52 15.59 21.31
N TYR A 795 -24.31 16.13 21.15
CA TYR A 795 -23.08 15.40 20.87
C TYR A 795 -21.95 15.85 21.79
N SER A 796 -21.00 14.96 22.08
CA SER A 796 -19.86 15.22 22.95
C SER A 796 -18.91 16.29 22.40
N ALA A 797 -18.16 16.95 23.28
CA ALA A 797 -17.14 17.92 22.88
C ALA A 797 -16.07 17.28 21.97
N ASP A 798 -15.71 16.02 22.22
CA ASP A 798 -14.71 15.32 21.42
C ASP A 798 -15.22 14.97 20.02
N ALA A 799 -16.50 14.62 19.89
CA ALA A 799 -17.13 14.44 18.57
C ALA A 799 -17.15 15.76 17.79
N LEU A 800 -17.51 16.88 18.44
CA LEU A 800 -17.51 18.19 17.79
C LEU A 800 -16.10 18.63 17.34
N LYS A 801 -15.07 18.43 18.18
CA LYS A 801 -13.66 18.70 17.81
C LYS A 801 -13.24 17.89 16.60
N LEU A 802 -13.49 16.57 16.64
CA LEU A 802 -13.09 15.68 15.58
C LEU A 802 -13.85 15.97 14.28
N PHE A 803 -15.15 16.26 14.36
CA PHE A 803 -15.95 16.69 13.21
C PHE A 803 -15.35 17.92 12.53
N LEU A 804 -15.01 18.96 13.28
CA LEU A 804 -14.38 20.17 12.73
C LEU A 804 -13.02 19.87 12.08
N ALA A 805 -12.23 18.98 12.68
CA ALA A 805 -10.97 18.52 12.09
C ALA A 805 -11.19 17.77 10.78
N CYS A 806 -12.23 16.93 10.69
CA CYS A 806 -12.57 16.21 9.46
C CYS A 806 -12.97 17.12 8.29
N LEU A 807 -13.55 18.29 8.57
CA LEU A 807 -13.86 19.30 7.54
C LEU A 807 -12.61 19.86 6.85
N LEU A 808 -11.45 19.78 7.52
CA LEU A 808 -10.17 20.24 7.00
C LEU A 808 -9.34 19.09 6.44
N ASP A 809 -9.21 17.98 7.19
CA ASP A 809 -8.54 16.76 6.73
C ASP A 809 -9.21 15.52 7.33
N VAL A 810 -10.06 14.86 6.52
CA VAL A 810 -10.83 13.68 6.94
C VAL A 810 -9.98 12.52 7.49
N ARG A 811 -8.67 12.48 7.21
CA ARG A 811 -7.78 11.39 7.68
C ARG A 811 -7.65 11.34 9.21
N VAL A 812 -7.84 12.47 9.91
CA VAL A 812 -7.87 12.50 11.39
C VAL A 812 -8.91 11.55 11.98
N TYR A 813 -10.00 11.30 11.24
CA TYR A 813 -11.07 10.38 11.63
C TYR A 813 -10.59 8.95 11.81
N TYR A 814 -9.56 8.53 11.05
CA TYR A 814 -9.17 7.12 10.96
C TYR A 814 -8.73 6.52 12.31
N ARG A 815 -8.10 7.32 13.19
CA ARG A 815 -7.56 6.86 14.48
C ARG A 815 -8.53 6.96 15.65
N ALA A 816 -9.67 7.62 15.48
CA ALA A 816 -10.69 7.70 16.51
C ALA A 816 -11.23 6.31 16.90
N SER A 817 -11.78 6.16 18.10
CA SER A 817 -12.49 4.92 18.48
C SER A 817 -13.71 4.70 17.58
N ILE A 818 -14.21 3.46 17.49
CA ILE A 818 -15.38 3.15 16.65
C ILE A 818 -16.63 3.91 17.14
N GLU A 819 -16.76 4.08 18.46
CA GLU A 819 -17.85 4.80 19.10
C GLU A 819 -17.81 6.29 18.72
N LEU A 820 -16.64 6.92 18.87
CA LEU A 820 -16.43 8.32 18.51
C LEU A 820 -16.63 8.55 17.00
N LYS A 821 -16.16 7.61 16.18
CA LYS A 821 -16.41 7.62 14.73
C LYS A 821 -17.92 7.66 14.43
N MET A 822 -18.69 6.76 15.03
CA MET A 822 -20.14 6.71 14.83
C MET A 822 -20.84 7.96 15.34
N GLU A 823 -20.41 8.52 16.47
CA GLU A 823 -20.92 9.78 17.00
C GLU A 823 -20.68 10.94 16.01
N VAL A 824 -19.46 11.05 15.46
CA VAL A 824 -19.11 12.06 14.44
C VAL A 824 -19.89 11.85 13.14
N TYR A 825 -20.10 10.60 12.71
CA TYR A 825 -20.94 10.31 11.55
C TYR A 825 -22.38 10.81 11.76
N LYS A 826 -22.98 10.51 12.92
CA LYS A 826 -24.32 10.98 13.26
C LYS A 826 -24.38 12.49 13.40
N LEU A 827 -23.34 13.12 13.95
CA LEU A 827 -23.22 14.58 14.00
C LEU A 827 -23.18 15.17 12.58
N ALA A 828 -22.39 14.59 11.68
CA ALA A 828 -22.32 15.01 10.28
C ALA A 828 -23.68 14.87 9.57
N GLU A 829 -24.43 13.78 9.83
CA GLU A 829 -25.81 13.64 9.35
C GLU A 829 -26.73 14.73 9.91
N PHE A 830 -26.69 14.94 11.22
CA PHE A 830 -27.55 15.92 11.90
C PHE A 830 -27.32 17.34 11.39
N VAL A 831 -26.05 17.71 11.18
CA VAL A 831 -25.69 19.03 10.65
C VAL A 831 -25.73 19.09 9.12
N LEU A 832 -26.13 18.01 8.45
CA LEU A 832 -26.26 17.91 6.99
C LEU A 832 -24.94 18.17 6.24
N ALA A 833 -23.82 17.71 6.80
CA ALA A 833 -22.48 17.83 6.21
C ALA A 833 -22.16 16.62 5.30
N ASN A 834 -22.67 16.66 4.06
CA ASN A 834 -22.71 15.47 3.19
C ASN A 834 -21.45 15.24 2.33
N HIS A 835 -20.55 16.23 2.25
CA HIS A 835 -19.47 16.29 1.25
C HIS A 835 -18.35 15.26 1.46
N PHE A 836 -18.12 14.78 2.68
CA PHE A 836 -17.06 13.80 3.03
C PHE A 836 -17.63 12.53 3.67
N ARG A 837 -18.94 12.32 3.52
CA ARG A 837 -19.67 11.22 4.15
C ARG A 837 -19.16 9.86 3.67
N ASP A 838 -18.91 9.71 2.38
CA ASP A 838 -18.41 8.47 1.79
C ASP A 838 -17.03 8.10 2.35
N GLU A 839 -16.17 9.10 2.56
CA GLU A 839 -14.87 8.95 3.21
C GLU A 839 -15.01 8.51 4.68
N LEU A 840 -15.94 9.09 5.44
CA LEU A 840 -16.22 8.68 6.81
C LEU A 840 -16.66 7.20 6.87
N ILE A 841 -17.62 6.80 6.03
CA ILE A 841 -18.11 5.42 5.97
C ILE A 841 -16.98 4.47 5.58
N ARG A 842 -16.17 4.84 4.57
CA ARG A 842 -15.01 4.05 4.16
C ARG A 842 -14.01 3.88 5.31
N MET A 843 -13.63 4.95 5.99
CA MET A 843 -12.66 4.89 7.09
C MET A 843 -13.21 4.13 8.30
N PHE A 844 -14.51 4.22 8.57
CA PHE A 844 -15.19 3.39 9.55
C PHE A 844 -15.05 1.91 9.19
N LEU A 845 -15.46 1.53 7.97
CA LEU A 845 -15.43 0.16 7.48
C LEU A 845 -14.02 -0.45 7.49
N LEU A 846 -13.00 0.33 7.13
CA LEU A 846 -11.61 -0.12 7.12
C LEU A 846 -11.08 -0.49 8.50
N LYS A 847 -11.67 0.03 9.59
CA LYS A 847 -11.28 -0.26 10.97
C LYS A 847 -12.24 -1.15 11.74
N ALA A 848 -13.46 -1.34 11.24
CA ALA A 848 -14.47 -2.15 11.92
C ALA A 848 -14.01 -3.60 12.13
N GLU A 849 -14.22 -4.09 13.35
CA GLU A 849 -14.06 -5.47 13.77
C GLU A 849 -15.44 -6.13 13.93
N GLU A 850 -15.48 -7.46 14.09
CA GLU A 850 -16.76 -8.18 14.20
C GLU A 850 -17.62 -7.71 15.39
N LYS A 851 -16.99 -7.25 16.48
CA LYS A 851 -17.71 -6.66 17.62
C LYS A 851 -18.54 -5.42 17.24
N ASP A 852 -18.15 -4.73 16.16
CA ASP A 852 -18.77 -3.50 15.67
C ASP A 852 -19.91 -3.77 14.67
N HIS A 853 -20.31 -5.03 14.45
CA HIS A 853 -21.34 -5.41 13.48
C HIS A 853 -22.67 -4.65 13.65
N ALA A 854 -23.05 -4.28 14.88
CA ALA A 854 -24.27 -3.50 15.14
C ALA A 854 -24.19 -2.09 14.55
N HIS A 855 -23.04 -1.43 14.67
CA HIS A 855 -22.81 -0.12 14.06
C HIS A 855 -22.81 -0.18 12.54
N LEU A 856 -22.20 -1.23 11.97
CA LEU A 856 -22.30 -1.47 10.53
C LEU A 856 -23.73 -1.79 10.10
N GLY A 857 -24.51 -2.47 10.96
CA GLY A 857 -25.94 -2.73 10.72
C GLY A 857 -26.77 -1.45 10.59
N TYR A 858 -26.50 -0.46 11.43
CA TYR A 858 -27.10 0.86 11.29
C TYR A 858 -26.76 1.51 9.94
N LEU A 859 -25.48 1.51 9.55
CA LEU A 859 -25.04 2.08 8.27
C LEU A 859 -25.61 1.31 7.06
N MET A 860 -25.75 -0.02 7.18
CA MET A 860 -26.37 -0.88 6.18
C MET A 860 -27.85 -0.57 5.98
N LEU A 861 -28.58 -0.22 7.05
CA LEU A 861 -29.97 0.18 6.99
C LEU A 861 -30.12 1.55 6.31
N GLU A 862 -29.27 2.51 6.68
CA GLU A 862 -29.29 3.87 6.14
C GLU A 862 -28.82 3.94 4.68
N ARG A 863 -27.76 3.20 4.33
CA ARG A 863 -27.01 3.31 3.06
C ARG A 863 -26.61 1.95 2.49
N PRO A 864 -27.58 1.11 2.08
CA PRO A 864 -27.30 -0.27 1.70
C PRO A 864 -26.39 -0.39 0.47
N ASN A 865 -26.59 0.43 -0.56
CA ASN A 865 -25.86 0.31 -1.82
C ASN A 865 -24.38 0.73 -1.68
N GLU A 866 -24.14 1.86 -1.01
CA GLU A 866 -22.82 2.40 -0.73
C GLU A 866 -22.03 1.43 0.15
N MET A 867 -22.66 0.92 1.22
CA MET A 867 -22.04 -0.07 2.10
C MET A 867 -21.71 -1.39 1.39
N ILE A 868 -22.62 -1.91 0.57
CA ILE A 868 -22.36 -3.12 -0.24
C ILE A 868 -21.15 -2.91 -1.14
N SER A 869 -21.09 -1.78 -1.86
CA SER A 869 -19.95 -1.46 -2.74
C SER A 869 -18.63 -1.38 -1.95
N LEU A 870 -18.63 -0.69 -0.80
CA LEU A 870 -17.44 -0.55 0.03
C LEU A 870 -17.00 -1.88 0.65
N ILE A 871 -17.93 -2.72 1.12
CA ILE A 871 -17.65 -4.07 1.64
C ILE A 871 -16.98 -4.91 0.56
N VAL A 872 -17.56 -4.99 -0.65
CA VAL A 872 -16.98 -5.78 -1.75
C VAL A 872 -15.59 -5.28 -2.16
N ARG A 873 -15.40 -3.96 -2.16
CA ARG A 873 -14.15 -3.33 -2.60
C ARG A 873 -13.02 -3.39 -1.57
N HIS A 874 -13.36 -3.30 -0.29
CA HIS A 874 -12.38 -3.08 0.79
C HIS A 874 -12.39 -4.13 1.89
N ARG A 875 -13.53 -4.75 2.21
CA ARG A 875 -13.68 -5.68 3.34
C ARG A 875 -14.59 -6.89 3.02
N PRO A 876 -14.31 -7.66 1.95
CA PRO A 876 -15.13 -8.83 1.60
C PRO A 876 -15.09 -9.90 2.71
N ASP A 877 -14.07 -9.89 3.57
CA ASP A 877 -13.93 -10.75 4.75
C ASP A 877 -15.12 -10.67 5.71
N ILE A 878 -15.82 -9.52 5.78
CA ILE A 878 -17.04 -9.38 6.59
C ILE A 878 -18.09 -10.43 6.19
N VAL A 879 -18.23 -10.70 4.90
CA VAL A 879 -19.24 -11.62 4.37
C VAL A 879 -18.80 -13.08 4.50
N PHE A 880 -17.49 -13.33 4.34
CA PHE A 880 -16.97 -14.70 4.35
C PHE A 880 -16.67 -15.22 5.76
N PHE A 881 -16.14 -14.38 6.65
CA PHE A 881 -15.45 -14.83 7.86
C PHE A 881 -16.13 -14.38 9.15
N TRP A 882 -16.90 -13.28 9.18
CA TRP A 882 -17.58 -12.86 10.40
C TRP A 882 -18.74 -13.79 10.73
N LYS A 883 -18.88 -14.18 12.00
CA LYS A 883 -20.02 -14.98 12.47
C LYS A 883 -21.29 -14.13 12.48
N ASN A 884 -21.19 -12.90 12.98
CA ASN A 884 -22.28 -11.92 12.98
C ASN A 884 -22.20 -11.01 11.75
N LEU A 885 -23.24 -11.02 10.93
CA LEU A 885 -23.37 -10.13 9.77
C LEU A 885 -23.97 -8.77 10.19
N PRO A 886 -23.66 -7.68 9.48
CA PRO A 886 -24.17 -6.34 9.79
C PRO A 886 -25.61 -6.15 9.30
N VAL A 887 -26.50 -7.10 9.61
CA VAL A 887 -27.93 -7.07 9.28
C VAL A 887 -28.70 -7.84 10.34
N GLU A 888 -29.82 -7.30 10.82
CA GLU A 888 -30.65 -7.97 11.84
C GLU A 888 -31.56 -9.04 11.24
N GLN A 889 -32.08 -8.81 10.02
CA GLN A 889 -32.99 -9.70 9.30
C GLN A 889 -32.50 -9.95 7.86
N ASN A 890 -33.10 -10.94 7.18
CA ASN A 890 -32.82 -11.28 5.78
C ASN A 890 -31.33 -11.49 5.43
N HIS A 891 -30.59 -12.22 6.28
CA HIS A 891 -29.17 -12.53 6.05
C HIS A 891 -28.90 -13.13 4.67
N LEU A 892 -29.81 -13.97 4.20
CA LEU A 892 -29.69 -14.64 2.90
C LEU A 892 -29.77 -13.64 1.73
N GLU A 893 -30.70 -12.68 1.79
CA GLU A 893 -30.84 -11.62 0.78
C GLU A 893 -29.61 -10.70 0.77
N PHE A 894 -29.09 -10.36 1.95
CA PHE A 894 -27.86 -9.59 2.08
C PHE A 894 -26.66 -10.30 1.44
N ILE A 895 -26.47 -11.60 1.74
CA ILE A 895 -25.42 -12.42 1.12
C ILE A 895 -25.62 -12.48 -0.41
N ASP A 896 -26.85 -12.59 -0.90
CA ASP A 896 -27.14 -12.65 -2.33
C ASP A 896 -26.79 -11.35 -3.07
N LYS A 897 -27.20 -10.19 -2.53
CA LYS A 897 -26.84 -8.88 -3.09
C LYS A 897 -25.33 -8.70 -3.19
N LEU A 898 -24.61 -9.03 -2.12
CA LEU A 898 -23.15 -8.99 -2.10
C LEU A 898 -22.53 -9.98 -3.09
N ALA A 899 -23.05 -11.21 -3.17
CA ALA A 899 -22.58 -12.21 -4.13
C ALA A 899 -22.69 -11.66 -5.56
N ASN A 900 -23.80 -11.02 -5.91
CA ASN A 900 -24.01 -10.43 -7.23
C ASN A 900 -23.03 -9.28 -7.52
N THR A 901 -22.72 -8.43 -6.54
CA THR A 901 -21.70 -7.37 -6.69
C THR A 901 -20.26 -7.92 -6.74
N ILE A 902 -19.93 -8.95 -5.94
CA ILE A 902 -18.64 -9.66 -6.04
C ILE A 902 -18.50 -10.25 -7.44
N LYS A 903 -19.58 -10.81 -8.01
CA LYS A 903 -19.61 -11.38 -9.36
C LYS A 903 -19.17 -10.37 -10.43
N SER A 904 -19.57 -9.10 -10.32
CA SER A 904 -19.19 -8.05 -11.29
C SER A 904 -17.79 -7.49 -11.05
N ASP A 905 -17.38 -7.34 -9.79
CA ASP A 905 -16.23 -6.48 -9.45
C ASP A 905 -14.94 -7.25 -9.12
N ARG A 906 -15.05 -8.53 -8.74
CA ARG A 906 -13.93 -9.31 -8.19
C ARG A 906 -13.54 -10.52 -9.03
N PHE A 907 -14.13 -10.70 -10.21
CA PHE A 907 -13.84 -11.83 -11.08
C PHE A 907 -13.25 -11.36 -12.40
N ASN A 908 -11.95 -11.64 -12.60
CA ASN A 908 -11.25 -11.27 -13.82
C ASN A 908 -11.08 -12.45 -14.77
N LYS A 909 -11.08 -12.14 -16.07
CA LYS A 909 -10.72 -13.09 -17.12
C LYS A 909 -9.20 -13.27 -17.11
N VAL A 910 -8.75 -14.49 -16.84
CA VAL A 910 -7.35 -14.91 -16.97
C VAL A 910 -7.19 -15.59 -18.34
N GLY A 911 -6.14 -15.21 -19.08
CA GLY A 911 -5.84 -15.81 -20.37
C GLY A 911 -5.57 -17.32 -20.25
N TYR A 912 -6.10 -18.10 -21.21
CA TYR A 912 -6.07 -19.56 -21.24
C TYR A 912 -4.72 -20.22 -20.92
N ARG A 913 -3.59 -19.59 -21.33
CA ARG A 913 -2.24 -20.13 -21.13
C ARG A 913 -1.87 -20.27 -19.64
N MET A 914 -2.12 -19.25 -18.82
CA MET A 914 -1.83 -19.28 -17.37
C MET A 914 -2.71 -20.28 -16.61
N TYR A 915 -3.92 -20.58 -17.11
CA TYR A 915 -4.83 -21.50 -16.43
C TYR A 915 -4.52 -22.97 -16.76
N ARG A 916 -4.06 -23.27 -17.98
CA ARG A 916 -3.57 -24.62 -18.32
C ARG A 916 -2.41 -25.06 -17.44
N GLU A 917 -1.56 -24.13 -17.02
CA GLU A 917 -0.38 -24.42 -16.20
C GLU A 917 -0.70 -24.83 -14.75
N ILE A 918 -1.92 -24.62 -14.23
CA ILE A 918 -2.28 -24.92 -12.84
C ILE A 918 -3.30 -26.08 -12.74
N ASP A 919 -4.21 -26.21 -13.70
CA ASP A 919 -5.33 -27.16 -13.64
C ASP A 919 -5.18 -28.40 -14.54
N GLU A 920 -4.30 -28.37 -15.56
CA GLU A 920 -3.88 -29.59 -16.25
C GLU A 920 -2.73 -30.21 -15.46
N PRO A 921 -2.85 -31.46 -14.99
CA PRO A 921 -1.79 -32.07 -14.21
C PRO A 921 -0.57 -32.27 -15.11
N GLU A 922 0.54 -31.61 -14.77
CA GLU A 922 1.82 -31.85 -15.42
C GLU A 922 2.33 -33.24 -15.06
N GLU A 923 2.98 -33.90 -16.02
CA GLU A 923 3.48 -35.25 -15.86
C GLU A 923 4.49 -35.31 -14.71
N PRO A 924 4.26 -36.12 -13.66
CA PRO A 924 5.27 -36.31 -12.63
C PRO A 924 6.48 -36.99 -13.28
N LYS A 925 7.66 -36.38 -13.18
CA LYS A 925 8.93 -37.01 -13.60
C LYS A 925 9.29 -38.24 -12.74
N VAL A 926 8.58 -38.46 -11.63
CA VAL A 926 8.87 -39.47 -10.61
C VAL A 926 7.69 -40.45 -10.47
N GLU A 927 7.96 -41.75 -10.63
CA GLU A 927 6.95 -42.82 -10.59
C GLU A 927 6.54 -43.14 -9.13
N ILE A 928 5.43 -42.58 -8.63
CA ILE A 928 4.85 -42.94 -7.32
C ILE A 928 3.92 -44.15 -7.47
N SER A 929 3.92 -45.06 -6.49
CA SER A 929 3.00 -46.20 -6.46
C SER A 929 1.54 -45.77 -6.62
N GLN A 930 0.91 -46.29 -7.68
CA GLN A 930 -0.50 -46.02 -7.99
C GLN A 930 -1.43 -46.51 -6.87
N GLU A 931 -1.13 -47.67 -6.28
CA GLU A 931 -1.91 -48.24 -5.19
C GLU A 931 -1.90 -47.34 -3.95
N PHE A 932 -0.75 -46.74 -3.64
CA PHE A 932 -0.62 -45.80 -2.54
C PHE A 932 -1.44 -44.53 -2.78
N LEU A 933 -1.35 -43.92 -3.97
CA LEU A 933 -2.15 -42.73 -4.31
C LEU A 933 -3.65 -43.01 -4.22
N LEU A 934 -4.07 -44.22 -4.63
CA LEU A 934 -5.45 -44.66 -4.56
C LEU A 934 -5.96 -44.77 -3.11
N HIS A 935 -5.09 -45.19 -2.19
CA HIS A 935 -5.43 -45.27 -0.76
C HIS A 935 -5.39 -43.89 -0.08
N TYR A 936 -4.36 -43.09 -0.34
CA TYR A 936 -4.06 -41.87 0.40
C TYR A 936 -4.85 -40.64 -0.10
N ILE A 937 -5.01 -40.49 -1.42
CA ILE A 937 -5.67 -39.32 -2.03
C ILE A 937 -7.17 -39.56 -2.26
N CYS A 938 -7.58 -40.80 -2.55
CA CYS A 938 -8.92 -41.17 -3.02
C CYS A 938 -9.60 -42.28 -2.17
N ASN A 939 -9.14 -42.55 -0.94
CA ASN A 939 -9.71 -43.53 0.01
C ASN A 939 -10.82 -44.46 -0.55
N ALA A 940 -10.43 -45.62 -1.09
CA ALA A 940 -11.30 -46.52 -1.84
C ALA A 940 -12.61 -46.95 -1.13
N LYS A 941 -12.67 -46.91 0.21
CA LYS A 941 -13.88 -47.25 0.98
C LYS A 941 -14.89 -46.10 1.02
N GLN A 942 -14.42 -44.85 1.05
CA GLN A 942 -15.25 -43.65 1.18
C GLN A 942 -15.64 -43.06 -0.18
N ASP A 943 -14.91 -43.41 -1.24
CA ASP A 943 -14.94 -42.74 -2.55
C ASP A 943 -15.34 -43.68 -3.70
N SER A 944 -16.13 -44.70 -3.41
CA SER A 944 -16.59 -45.67 -4.41
C SER A 944 -17.32 -45.02 -5.61
N ASP A 945 -17.90 -43.84 -5.42
CA ASP A 945 -18.58 -43.04 -6.45
C ASP A 945 -17.64 -42.28 -7.39
N VAL A 946 -16.36 -42.09 -7.03
CA VAL A 946 -15.37 -41.33 -7.80
C VAL A 946 -14.10 -42.11 -8.13
N ILE A 947 -13.98 -43.36 -7.66
CA ILE A 947 -12.79 -44.19 -7.79
C ILE A 947 -12.42 -44.48 -9.26
N ASP A 948 -13.41 -44.69 -10.13
CA ASP A 948 -13.17 -44.96 -11.55
C ASP A 948 -12.75 -43.71 -12.32
N ASP A 949 -13.29 -42.54 -11.94
CA ASP A 949 -12.86 -41.23 -12.46
C ASP A 949 -11.41 -40.93 -12.05
N PHE A 950 -11.05 -41.26 -10.81
CA PHE A 950 -9.67 -41.15 -10.33
C PHE A 950 -8.71 -42.05 -11.10
N LYS A 951 -9.05 -43.34 -11.27
CA LYS A 951 -8.25 -44.28 -12.06
C LYS A 951 -8.08 -43.83 -13.51
N ALA A 952 -9.14 -43.29 -14.13
CA ALA A 952 -9.07 -42.75 -15.48
C ALA A 952 -8.16 -41.53 -15.56
N SER A 953 -8.24 -40.62 -14.59
CA SER A 953 -7.39 -39.43 -14.47
C SER A 953 -5.91 -39.80 -14.31
N LEU A 954 -5.63 -40.79 -13.45
CA LEU A 954 -4.29 -41.31 -13.19
C LEU A 954 -3.72 -42.03 -14.43
N LYS A 955 -4.53 -42.83 -15.11
CA LYS A 955 -4.14 -43.50 -16.36
C LYS A 955 -3.85 -42.50 -17.49
N MET A 956 -4.60 -41.41 -17.58
CA MET A 956 -4.34 -40.34 -18.54
C MET A 956 -3.01 -39.64 -18.26
N LEU A 957 -2.71 -39.36 -17.00
CA LEU A 957 -1.43 -38.81 -16.52
C LEU A 957 -0.25 -39.71 -16.96
N LEU A 958 -0.38 -41.02 -16.74
CA LEU A 958 0.64 -42.02 -17.05
C LEU A 958 0.77 -42.35 -18.54
N SER A 959 -0.30 -42.16 -19.32
CA SER A 959 -0.29 -42.47 -20.77
C SER A 959 0.49 -41.47 -21.60
N LYS A 960 0.54 -40.20 -21.18
CA LYS A 960 1.34 -39.17 -21.86
C LYS A 960 2.85 -39.38 -21.67
N ILE A 961 3.25 -39.87 -20.48
CA ILE A 961 4.63 -40.30 -20.17
C ILE A 961 5.13 -41.34 -21.18
N ARG A 962 4.30 -42.32 -21.53
CA ARG A 962 4.65 -43.36 -22.54
C ARG A 962 4.75 -42.83 -23.96
N GLN A 963 4.01 -41.78 -24.34
CA GLN A 963 4.09 -41.20 -25.69
C GLN A 963 5.41 -40.43 -25.91
N GLN A 964 5.91 -39.69 -24.91
CA GLN A 964 7.21 -39.02 -25.01
C GLN A 964 8.38 -39.99 -24.95
N TYR A 965 8.31 -41.03 -24.11
CA TYR A 965 9.36 -42.05 -24.03
C TYR A 965 9.52 -42.84 -25.35
N ASN A 966 8.41 -43.09 -26.06
CA ASN A 966 8.46 -43.71 -27.39
C ASN A 966 8.98 -42.76 -28.48
N LEU A 967 8.75 -41.45 -28.38
CA LEU A 967 9.32 -40.46 -29.29
C LEU A 967 10.84 -40.31 -29.14
N LEU A 968 11.36 -40.37 -27.91
CA LEU A 968 12.81 -40.32 -27.63
C LEU A 968 13.53 -41.62 -28.03
N LYS A 969 12.88 -42.79 -27.90
CA LYS A 969 13.41 -44.07 -28.41
C LYS A 969 13.43 -44.20 -29.93
N PHE A 970 12.68 -43.37 -30.65
CA PHE A 970 12.73 -43.33 -32.12
C PHE A 970 13.79 -42.34 -32.66
N GLN A 971 14.45 -41.56 -31.79
CA GLN A 971 15.56 -40.65 -32.15
C GLN A 971 16.94 -41.10 -31.65
N SER A 972 17.02 -42.19 -30.89
CA SER A 972 18.24 -42.98 -30.62
C SER A 972 18.27 -44.21 -31.51
#